data_AF-A0A2I0SN74-F1
#
_entry.id   AF-A0A2I0SN74-F1
#
_cell.length_a   1.000
_cell.length_b   1.000
_cell.length_c   1.000
_cell.angle_alpha   90.00
_cell.angle_beta   90.00
_cell.angle_gamma   90.00
#
_symmetry.space_group_name_H-M   'P 1'
#
loop_
_entity.id
_entity.type
_entity.pdbx_description
1 polymer ?
#
loop_
_entity_poly.entity_id
_entity_poly.type
_entity_poly.pdbx_seq_one_letter_code
_entity_poly.pdbx_strand_id
1 'polypeptide(L)'
;MYPRLYPRQPARRLVGALVVSLLTLGLSATPAPAEASGSAELPPQEPGVTLRVFDIQAPMSGICTLKPGQTPNIDKLKPVIDWSSVDDFGLESNFVTHVIGNLTAPQTGSYTLRLISDDGSRLLIDDQVVIDHDGLHGPDPKDATVNLTAGLHALRIEHFERDGGQQITLSWKPPGATGFAVVPNSALSTDAGVVRVTAPGRKECETGADSPGDGLPLTGVHPDYTLTDLRPSGFQPQISAMDWLPDGRLAVTTWGGSDNTAGEVYLLSNVTGDTGPGRVTTKKIASGLKEPMGIKYVDGKLYVSQKHELTELNDTNGDEVTDQYRRVATWPFGGNFHEFAFGLLYKDGFFYLNLSVSINYGGATTNPQPAANRGTTIKVNRQTGEVSYVAGGLRTPNGIGWGPEGDIFVTDNQGGWLPSSKLLHVKQGRFFNHYTNPAGPFDSKPVTKPVLWLPQNEIANSPSTPLQLTEGPFAGQMLFGDVTYGGIQRGFLEKVGGEYQGAVFRLTQGLEAGVTRISVGPDGALYAGGLGADGNWGQEGKLKYGLQKLTPNGSNAFDIRAMRAVPGGFALEYTQPLSTETATDLVKHYKIKQWGYTPTADYGGPKIGEEALTAQSASLSADRKTVTLTIPGLKADRVVHVRSPRPFSSSTGESLWSTEAWYTLNQVPGGTPGTGEVKALGKCLDVDNSGAADGTKVQLWTCNNTGAQKWTVAADGTVKALGKCLDVSGGGSADGTKVQLWTCNNSGAQKWAGQADGTVRNPQSGKCLDVDNAGTADGTKVQLWTCNGTGAQKWTLP
;
A
#
# COMPACT_ATOMS: atom_id res chain seq x y z
N MET A 1 21.72 -7.31 11.89
CA MET A 1 21.91 -7.77 10.50
C MET A 1 21.30 -9.16 10.38
N TYR A 2 20.16 -9.31 9.69
CA TYR A 2 19.38 -10.55 9.69
C TYR A 2 19.79 -11.49 8.54
N PRO A 3 20.43 -12.64 8.81
CA PRO A 3 20.30 -13.81 7.96
C PRO A 3 19.21 -14.75 8.50
N ARG A 4 18.22 -15.01 7.64
CA ARG A 4 17.42 -16.25 7.56
C ARG A 4 16.23 -16.42 8.52
N LEU A 5 15.07 -15.95 8.07
CA LEU A 5 13.79 -16.63 8.31
C LEU A 5 13.57 -17.61 7.15
N TYR A 6 13.68 -18.91 7.39
CA TYR A 6 12.88 -20.01 6.79
C TYR A 6 13.47 -21.36 7.24
N PRO A 7 12.81 -22.12 8.14
CA PRO A 7 13.11 -23.54 8.28
C PRO A 7 12.64 -24.27 7.01
N ARG A 8 13.56 -24.88 6.27
CA ARG A 8 13.21 -25.87 5.24
C ARG A 8 12.60 -27.08 5.94
N GLN A 9 11.30 -27.30 5.80
CA GLN A 9 10.72 -28.59 6.16
C GLN A 9 11.24 -29.69 5.20
N PRO A 10 11.67 -30.86 5.70
CA PRO A 10 12.06 -31.96 4.85
C PRO A 10 10.81 -32.64 4.28
N ALA A 11 10.68 -32.65 2.95
CA ALA A 11 9.68 -33.46 2.26
C ALA A 11 9.93 -34.95 2.57
N ARG A 12 9.02 -35.59 3.32
CA ARG A 12 9.00 -37.05 3.46
C ARG A 12 8.60 -37.67 2.12
N ARG A 13 9.58 -38.19 1.37
CA ARG A 13 9.35 -39.19 0.31
C ARG A 13 9.62 -40.59 0.88
N LEU A 14 8.56 -41.36 1.06
CA LEU A 14 8.59 -42.82 1.22
C LEU A 14 8.79 -43.44 -0.16
N VAL A 15 9.95 -44.05 -0.44
CA VAL A 15 10.09 -45.06 -1.50
C VAL A 15 11.10 -46.12 -1.06
N GLY A 16 10.74 -47.38 -1.33
CA GLY A 16 11.30 -48.61 -0.80
C GLY A 16 12.75 -48.94 -1.16
N ALA A 17 13.31 -49.79 -0.31
CA ALA A 17 14.64 -50.36 -0.44
C ALA A 17 14.77 -51.30 -1.65
N LEU A 18 15.85 -51.14 -2.42
CA LEU A 18 16.42 -52.21 -3.22
C LEU A 18 17.95 -52.16 -3.10
N VAL A 19 18.50 -53.27 -2.61
CA VAL A 19 19.94 -53.49 -2.39
C VAL A 19 20.57 -53.96 -3.68
N VAL A 20 21.57 -53.23 -4.19
CA VAL A 20 22.57 -53.78 -5.11
C VAL A 20 23.94 -53.24 -4.71
N SER A 21 24.81 -54.18 -4.32
CA SER A 21 26.20 -53.96 -3.93
C SER A 21 27.09 -53.78 -5.17
N LEU A 22 27.88 -52.71 -5.22
CA LEU A 22 29.03 -52.60 -6.12
C LEU A 22 30.17 -51.90 -5.37
N LEU A 23 31.26 -52.65 -5.15
CA LEU A 23 32.53 -52.16 -4.61
C LEU A 23 33.22 -51.28 -5.66
N THR A 24 33.62 -50.07 -5.29
CA THR A 24 34.70 -49.33 -5.95
C THR A 24 35.61 -48.70 -4.90
N LEU A 25 36.91 -49.03 -5.02
CA LEU A 25 38.00 -48.59 -4.16
C LEU A 25 38.17 -47.06 -4.17
N GLY A 26 38.59 -46.56 -3.02
CA GLY A 26 38.62 -45.14 -2.69
C GLY A 26 39.74 -44.32 -3.32
N LEU A 27 39.41 -43.03 -3.47
CA LEU A 27 40.31 -41.89 -3.42
C LEU A 27 39.65 -40.90 -2.44
N SER A 28 40.18 -40.84 -1.22
CA SER A 28 39.73 -39.90 -0.19
C SER A 28 40.20 -38.49 -0.56
N ALA A 29 39.36 -37.74 -1.28
CA ALA A 29 39.51 -36.30 -1.37
C ALA A 29 39.08 -35.69 -0.03
N THR A 30 40.04 -35.17 0.72
CA THR A 30 39.78 -34.31 1.88
C THR A 30 38.92 -33.12 1.43
N PRO A 31 37.78 -32.83 2.07
CA PRO A 31 37.07 -31.58 1.80
C PRO A 31 38.03 -30.43 2.13
N ALA A 32 38.19 -29.49 1.19
CA ALA A 32 38.82 -28.22 1.51
C ALA A 32 38.07 -27.61 2.71
N PRO A 33 38.77 -27.05 3.71
CA PRO A 33 38.12 -26.35 4.80
C PRO A 33 37.24 -25.26 4.18
N ALA A 34 35.96 -25.25 4.57
CA ALA A 34 35.07 -24.16 4.24
C ALA A 34 35.77 -22.87 4.69
N GLU A 35 36.03 -21.97 3.74
CA GLU A 35 36.43 -20.61 4.06
C GLU A 35 35.43 -20.07 5.07
N ALA A 36 35.93 -19.68 6.24
CA ALA A 36 35.14 -19.01 7.25
C ALA A 36 34.47 -17.82 6.55
N SER A 37 33.13 -17.86 6.51
CA SER A 37 32.34 -16.70 6.11
C SER A 37 32.82 -15.53 6.95
N GLY A 38 33.49 -14.56 6.32
CA GLY A 38 33.98 -13.38 7.00
C GLY A 38 32.82 -12.78 7.80
N SER A 39 33.01 -12.65 9.12
CA SER A 39 32.09 -11.91 9.96
C SER A 39 32.02 -10.51 9.39
N ALA A 40 30.93 -10.18 8.70
CA ALA A 40 30.67 -8.82 8.30
C ALA A 40 30.76 -7.95 9.57
N GLU A 41 31.54 -6.88 9.49
CA GLU A 41 31.71 -5.94 10.60
C GLU A 41 30.34 -5.49 11.11
N LEU A 42 30.09 -5.63 12.41
CA LEU A 42 28.82 -5.21 13.00
C LEU A 42 28.65 -3.70 12.74
N PRO A 43 27.42 -3.23 12.46
CA PRO A 43 27.17 -1.80 12.39
C PRO A 43 27.55 -1.15 13.74
N PRO A 44 27.80 0.17 13.77
CA PRO A 44 28.06 0.87 15.03
C PRO A 44 27.03 0.50 16.09
N GLN A 45 27.49 0.19 17.30
CA GLN A 45 26.64 -0.27 18.41
C GLN A 45 26.49 0.82 19.48
N GLU A 46 25.35 0.86 20.17
CA GLU A 46 25.08 1.68 21.35
C GLU A 46 24.65 0.82 22.56
N PRO A 47 24.93 1.22 23.81
CA PRO A 47 24.55 0.45 25.00
C PRO A 47 23.03 0.25 25.15
N GLY A 48 22.62 -0.96 25.50
CA GLY A 48 21.23 -1.33 25.77
C GLY A 48 20.63 -2.28 24.74
N VAL A 49 19.31 -2.44 24.75
CA VAL A 49 18.55 -3.29 23.83
C VAL A 49 17.36 -2.54 23.25
N THR A 50 16.91 -2.96 22.07
CA THR A 50 15.67 -2.46 21.45
C THR A 50 14.47 -3.28 21.94
N LEU A 51 13.50 -2.63 22.58
CA LEU A 51 12.20 -3.18 22.92
C LEU A 51 11.18 -2.77 21.85
N ARG A 52 10.57 -3.75 21.18
CA ARG A 52 9.41 -3.54 20.30
C ARG A 52 8.17 -4.16 20.92
N VAL A 53 7.04 -3.46 20.86
CA VAL A 53 5.75 -3.94 21.37
C VAL A 53 4.71 -3.88 20.26
N PHE A 54 3.92 -4.95 20.13
CA PHE A 54 2.91 -5.17 19.11
C PHE A 54 1.57 -5.45 19.78
N ASP A 55 0.61 -4.55 19.58
CA ASP A 55 -0.72 -4.63 20.17
C ASP A 55 -1.60 -5.63 19.40
N ILE A 56 -1.88 -6.81 19.96
CA ILE A 56 -2.64 -7.87 19.29
C ILE A 56 -4.15 -7.65 19.45
N GLN A 57 -4.56 -6.94 20.51
CA GLN A 57 -5.96 -6.64 20.85
C GLN A 57 -6.87 -7.88 20.92
N ALA A 58 -6.27 -9.05 21.17
CA ALA A 58 -6.97 -10.31 21.31
C ALA A 58 -6.24 -11.19 22.33
N PRO A 59 -6.99 -11.98 23.13
CA PRO A 59 -6.40 -12.86 24.13
C PRO A 59 -5.49 -13.90 23.48
N MET A 60 -4.32 -14.07 24.09
CA MET A 60 -3.31 -15.05 23.71
C MET A 60 -3.14 -16.09 24.81
N SER A 61 -2.63 -17.26 24.46
CA SER A 61 -2.30 -18.33 25.42
C SER A 61 -0.90 -18.89 25.20
N GLY A 62 -0.12 -18.23 24.34
CA GLY A 62 1.21 -18.65 23.91
C GLY A 62 1.79 -17.62 22.93
N ILE A 63 3.10 -17.65 22.76
CA ILE A 63 3.84 -16.81 21.81
C ILE A 63 3.32 -17.09 20.41
N CYS A 64 2.94 -16.02 19.72
CA CYS A 64 2.51 -16.10 18.33
C CYS A 64 3.63 -15.65 17.38
N THR A 65 3.65 -16.20 16.17
CA THR A 65 4.46 -15.65 15.08
C THR A 65 3.74 -14.44 14.51
N LEU A 66 4.32 -13.25 14.64
CA LEU A 66 3.78 -12.04 14.00
C LEU A 66 3.87 -12.18 12.49
N LYS A 67 2.82 -11.76 11.78
CA LYS A 67 2.89 -11.62 10.32
C LYS A 67 4.03 -10.66 9.94
N PRO A 68 4.78 -10.96 8.86
CA PRO A 68 5.95 -10.16 8.48
C PRO A 68 5.56 -8.76 8.00
N GLY A 69 6.48 -7.79 8.14
CA GLY A 69 6.32 -6.43 7.63
C GLY A 69 5.44 -5.50 8.46
N GLN A 70 5.11 -5.88 9.69
CA GLN A 70 4.31 -5.06 10.61
C GLN A 70 5.17 -4.06 11.38
N THR A 71 4.79 -2.78 11.33
CA THR A 71 5.41 -1.73 12.15
C THR A 71 4.94 -1.85 13.60
N PRO A 72 5.84 -1.84 14.61
CA PRO A 72 5.45 -1.98 16.03
C PRO A 72 4.62 -0.79 16.52
N ASN A 73 3.84 -0.98 17.59
CA ASN A 73 3.14 0.10 18.28
C ASN A 73 4.12 0.95 19.09
N ILE A 74 5.17 0.32 19.62
CA ILE A 74 6.18 0.95 20.47
C ILE A 74 7.55 0.40 20.08
N ASP A 75 8.54 1.27 19.96
CA ASP A 75 9.95 0.92 19.71
C ASP A 75 10.83 1.83 20.58
N LYS A 76 11.53 1.26 21.56
CA LYS A 76 12.31 1.99 22.59
C LYS A 76 13.70 1.37 22.78
N LEU A 77 14.71 2.21 22.98
CA LEU A 77 16.00 1.78 23.55
C LEU A 77 15.84 1.63 25.07
N LYS A 78 16.23 0.49 25.64
CA LYS A 78 16.16 0.18 27.07
C LYS A 78 17.55 -0.22 27.57
N PRO A 79 18.03 0.34 28.71
CA PRO A 79 19.40 0.11 29.18
C PRO A 79 19.61 -1.29 29.77
N VAL A 80 18.57 -1.89 30.35
CA VAL A 80 18.57 -3.23 30.94
C VAL A 80 17.22 -3.89 30.67
N ILE A 81 17.17 -5.21 30.81
CA ILE A 81 15.94 -6.01 30.69
C ILE A 81 15.47 -6.36 32.11
N ASP A 82 14.72 -5.43 32.70
CA ASP A 82 14.10 -5.56 34.02
C ASP A 82 12.88 -4.63 34.06
N TRP A 83 11.75 -5.13 33.55
CA TRP A 83 10.55 -4.35 33.26
C TRP A 83 9.33 -5.05 33.85
N SER A 84 8.43 -4.30 34.46
CA SER A 84 7.25 -4.87 35.10
C SER A 84 6.02 -3.95 35.13
N SER A 85 6.06 -2.85 34.36
CA SER A 85 5.05 -1.79 34.44
C SER A 85 4.49 -1.41 33.08
N VAL A 86 3.28 -0.83 33.09
CA VAL A 86 2.65 -0.27 31.87
C VAL A 86 3.54 0.81 31.27
N ASP A 87 4.30 1.57 32.06
CA ASP A 87 5.20 2.60 31.52
C ASP A 87 6.38 1.99 30.75
N ASP A 88 6.84 0.81 31.15
CA ASP A 88 7.91 0.09 30.46
C ASP A 88 7.48 -0.34 29.07
N PHE A 89 6.36 -1.07 29.00
CA PHE A 89 5.86 -1.69 27.78
C PHE A 89 4.99 -0.73 26.95
N GLY A 90 4.31 0.21 27.59
CA GLY A 90 3.35 1.17 27.05
C GLY A 90 1.98 0.61 26.70
N LEU A 91 1.72 -0.66 27.01
CA LEU A 91 0.43 -1.33 26.92
C LEU A 91 0.19 -2.13 28.21
N GLU A 92 -1.07 -2.40 28.52
CA GLU A 92 -1.46 -3.13 29.74
C GLU A 92 -1.65 -4.62 29.49
N SER A 93 -2.15 -5.01 28.32
CA SER A 93 -2.61 -6.37 28.05
C SER A 93 -2.58 -6.69 26.57
N ASN A 94 -2.64 -7.98 26.23
CA ASN A 94 -2.80 -8.51 24.87
C ASN A 94 -1.76 -8.01 23.87
N PHE A 95 -0.48 -8.02 24.24
CA PHE A 95 0.62 -7.58 23.38
C PHE A 95 1.73 -8.62 23.27
N VAL A 96 2.46 -8.56 22.17
CA VAL A 96 3.71 -9.30 21.96
C VAL A 96 4.87 -8.33 22.06
N THR A 97 5.98 -8.77 22.65
CA THR A 97 7.24 -8.02 22.65
C THR A 97 8.35 -8.79 21.95
N HIS A 98 9.20 -8.03 21.26
CA HIS A 98 10.50 -8.48 20.82
C HIS A 98 11.57 -7.62 21.48
N VAL A 99 12.45 -8.25 22.26
CA VAL A 99 13.69 -7.63 22.75
C VAL A 99 14.81 -8.04 21.80
N ILE A 100 15.51 -7.07 21.24
CA ILE A 100 16.54 -7.29 20.21
C ILE A 100 17.81 -6.57 20.62
N GLY A 101 18.94 -7.26 20.61
CA GLY A 101 20.25 -6.67 20.85
C GLY A 101 21.34 -7.71 20.82
N ASN A 102 22.43 -7.46 21.52
CA ASN A 102 23.56 -8.33 21.69
C ASN A 102 23.92 -8.43 23.17
N LEU A 103 24.32 -9.63 23.59
CA LEU A 103 24.91 -9.92 24.88
C LEU A 103 26.43 -10.01 24.72
N THR A 104 27.17 -9.16 25.42
CA THR A 104 28.64 -9.26 25.49
C THR A 104 29.03 -10.17 26.63
N ALA A 105 29.58 -11.34 26.32
CA ALA A 105 30.21 -12.22 27.30
C ALA A 105 31.65 -11.75 27.56
N PRO A 106 32.00 -11.32 28.80
CA PRO A 106 33.35 -10.81 29.07
C PRO A 106 34.45 -11.86 28.99
N GLN A 107 34.10 -13.14 29.13
CA GLN A 107 35.03 -14.27 29.07
C GLN A 107 34.34 -15.51 28.52
N THR A 108 35.11 -16.40 27.90
CA THR A 108 34.60 -17.70 27.47
C THR A 108 34.25 -18.55 28.69
N GLY A 109 33.07 -19.16 28.71
CA GLY A 109 32.69 -20.09 29.76
C GLY A 109 31.21 -20.41 29.83
N SER A 110 30.82 -21.06 30.91
CA SER A 110 29.43 -21.46 31.18
C SER A 110 28.68 -20.35 31.90
N TYR A 111 27.60 -19.87 31.28
CA TYR A 111 26.69 -18.87 31.82
C TYR A 111 25.35 -19.52 32.13
N THR A 112 24.84 -19.35 33.35
CA THR A 112 23.44 -19.67 33.64
C THR A 112 22.61 -18.41 33.43
N LEU A 113 21.69 -18.44 32.47
CA LEU A 113 20.74 -17.36 32.20
C LEU A 113 19.43 -17.67 32.91
N ARG A 114 18.77 -16.64 33.44
CA ARG A 114 17.44 -16.69 34.06
C ARG A 114 16.55 -15.67 33.37
N LEU A 115 15.41 -16.13 32.87
CA LEU A 115 14.35 -15.29 32.34
C LEU A 115 13.13 -15.42 33.24
N ILE A 116 12.69 -14.31 33.82
CA ILE A 116 11.40 -14.20 34.52
C ILE A 116 10.44 -13.53 33.56
N SER A 117 9.26 -14.11 33.34
CA SER A 117 8.21 -13.47 32.57
C SER A 117 6.82 -13.73 33.09
N ASP A 118 5.94 -12.79 32.78
CA ASP A 118 4.48 -12.83 32.94
C ASP A 118 3.93 -12.18 31.66
N ASP A 119 3.24 -12.88 30.75
CA ASP A 119 3.06 -14.35 30.62
C ASP A 119 4.32 -15.02 29.98
N GLY A 120 4.14 -15.74 28.87
CA GLY A 120 5.14 -16.65 28.31
C GLY A 120 6.25 -15.94 27.52
N SER A 121 7.44 -16.54 27.56
CA SER A 121 8.63 -16.00 26.91
C SER A 121 9.57 -17.06 26.34
N ARG A 122 10.43 -16.62 25.41
CA ARG A 122 11.48 -17.44 24.78
C ARG A 122 12.74 -16.62 24.60
N LEU A 123 13.88 -17.10 25.11
CA LEU A 123 15.20 -16.50 24.93
C LEU A 123 15.97 -17.23 23.84
N LEU A 124 16.49 -16.48 22.89
CA LEU A 124 17.41 -16.96 21.87
C LEU A 124 18.77 -16.27 22.03
N ILE A 125 19.84 -17.07 21.95
CA ILE A 125 21.23 -16.60 21.83
C ILE A 125 21.81 -17.20 20.56
N ASP A 126 22.36 -16.37 19.67
CA ASP A 126 22.88 -16.78 18.35
C ASP A 126 21.87 -17.64 17.56
N ASP A 127 20.61 -17.18 17.55
CA ASP A 127 19.46 -17.85 16.93
C ASP A 127 19.13 -19.25 17.48
N GLN A 128 19.77 -19.67 18.57
CA GLN A 128 19.46 -20.91 19.28
C GLN A 128 18.54 -20.62 20.45
N VAL A 129 17.44 -21.36 20.56
CA VAL A 129 16.55 -21.29 21.73
C VAL A 129 17.28 -21.82 22.95
N VAL A 130 17.55 -20.94 23.91
CA VAL A 130 18.21 -21.24 25.19
C VAL A 130 17.18 -21.45 26.30
N ILE A 131 16.13 -20.63 26.34
CA ILE A 131 15.01 -20.77 27.26
C ILE A 131 13.72 -20.77 26.45
N ASP A 132 12.85 -21.76 26.69
CA ASP A 132 11.46 -21.78 26.23
C ASP A 132 10.58 -21.88 27.48
N HIS A 133 9.86 -20.80 27.76
CA HIS A 133 8.95 -20.64 28.90
C HIS A 133 7.62 -20.10 28.39
N ASP A 134 7.07 -20.73 27.35
CA ASP A 134 5.82 -20.33 26.73
C ASP A 134 4.59 -20.84 27.50
N GLY A 135 3.45 -20.19 27.31
CA GLY A 135 2.18 -20.47 27.99
C GLY A 135 1.77 -19.38 28.98
N LEU A 136 0.58 -19.52 29.56
CA LEU A 136 0.06 -18.61 30.58
C LEU A 136 0.66 -18.97 31.94
N HIS A 137 1.26 -17.99 32.61
CA HIS A 137 1.79 -18.12 33.96
C HIS A 137 2.11 -16.73 34.53
N GLY A 138 2.08 -16.61 35.85
CA GLY A 138 2.56 -15.39 36.53
C GLY A 138 4.08 -15.23 36.39
N PRO A 139 4.68 -14.24 37.08
CA PRO A 139 6.11 -13.94 36.99
C PRO A 139 6.99 -15.05 37.59
N ASP A 140 7.25 -16.07 36.78
CA ASP A 140 7.97 -17.30 37.15
C ASP A 140 9.36 -17.36 36.48
N PRO A 141 10.43 -17.72 37.21
CA PRO A 141 11.76 -17.83 36.65
C PRO A 141 11.97 -19.15 35.88
N LYS A 142 12.63 -19.06 34.73
CA LYS A 142 13.20 -20.21 34.01
C LYS A 142 14.70 -20.02 33.80
N ASP A 143 15.46 -21.07 34.13
CA ASP A 143 16.91 -21.06 34.03
C ASP A 143 17.37 -22.00 32.90
N ALA A 144 18.44 -21.60 32.21
CA ALA A 144 19.18 -22.47 31.29
C ALA A 144 20.67 -22.13 31.33
N THR A 145 21.51 -23.14 31.09
CA THR A 145 22.96 -22.96 31.02
C THR A 145 23.42 -23.04 29.58
N VAL A 146 24.19 -22.04 29.14
CA VAL A 146 24.76 -21.94 27.80
C VAL A 146 26.27 -21.69 27.89
N ASN A 147 27.03 -22.24 26.95
CA ASN A 147 28.46 -21.94 26.83
C ASN A 147 28.64 -20.81 25.81
N LEU A 148 29.23 -19.70 26.25
CA LEU A 148 29.49 -18.54 25.41
C LEU A 148 30.98 -18.37 25.22
N THR A 149 31.39 -17.90 24.04
CA THR A 149 32.74 -17.42 23.79
C THR A 149 32.88 -15.99 24.31
N ALA A 150 34.09 -15.54 24.63
CA ALA A 150 34.29 -14.12 24.90
C ALA A 150 33.92 -13.28 23.66
N GLY A 151 33.09 -12.25 23.82
CA GLY A 151 32.65 -11.39 22.73
C GLY A 151 31.14 -11.21 22.66
N LEU A 152 30.67 -10.68 21.53
CA LEU A 152 29.26 -10.39 21.26
C LEU A 152 28.53 -11.65 20.79
N HIS A 153 27.35 -11.85 21.36
CA HIS A 153 26.40 -12.88 20.98
C HIS A 153 25.05 -12.22 20.67
N ALA A 154 24.37 -12.65 19.61
CA ALA A 154 23.06 -12.10 19.27
C ALA A 154 22.06 -12.48 20.36
N LEU A 155 21.25 -11.53 20.82
CA LEU A 155 20.25 -11.71 21.87
C LEU A 155 18.85 -11.36 21.33
N ARG A 156 17.91 -12.30 21.50
CA ARG A 156 16.49 -12.06 21.24
C ARG A 156 15.61 -12.65 22.33
N ILE A 157 14.62 -11.89 22.78
CA ILE A 157 13.52 -12.41 23.62
C ILE A 157 12.21 -12.20 22.87
N GLU A 158 11.45 -13.27 22.70
CA GLU A 158 10.04 -13.22 22.31
C GLU A 158 9.20 -13.36 23.57
N HIS A 159 8.14 -12.58 23.70
CA HIS A 159 7.26 -12.64 24.86
C HIS A 159 5.86 -12.18 24.49
N PHE A 160 4.86 -12.69 25.18
CA PHE A 160 3.51 -12.16 25.12
C PHE A 160 2.98 -11.90 26.53
N GLU A 161 2.12 -10.90 26.63
CA GLU A 161 1.35 -10.57 27.82
C GLU A 161 -0.14 -10.62 27.44
N ARG A 162 -0.93 -11.38 28.20
CA ARG A 162 -2.38 -11.42 28.01
C ARG A 162 -3.10 -10.50 28.98
N ASP A 163 -3.06 -10.77 30.28
CA ASP A 163 -3.66 -10.02 31.36
C ASP A 163 -3.08 -10.47 32.72
N GLY A 164 -3.37 -9.72 33.81
CA GLY A 164 -3.05 -10.18 35.18
C GLY A 164 -1.70 -9.72 35.75
N GLY A 165 -0.88 -9.08 34.93
CA GLY A 165 0.40 -8.49 35.31
C GLY A 165 1.20 -8.16 34.05
N GLN A 166 2.51 -7.97 34.18
CA GLN A 166 3.45 -8.00 33.04
C GLN A 166 4.86 -7.98 33.61
N GLN A 167 5.74 -8.84 33.13
CA GLN A 167 7.14 -8.81 33.53
C GLN A 167 8.06 -9.40 32.47
N ILE A 168 9.22 -8.78 32.26
CA ILE A 168 10.41 -9.45 31.73
C ILE A 168 11.62 -9.00 32.53
N THR A 169 12.32 -9.96 33.13
CA THR A 169 13.64 -9.72 33.73
C THR A 169 14.64 -10.75 33.20
N LEU A 170 15.73 -10.29 32.58
CA LEU A 170 16.87 -11.14 32.20
C LEU A 170 18.00 -10.98 33.22
N SER A 171 18.34 -12.08 33.88
CA SER A 171 19.47 -12.18 34.78
C SER A 171 20.46 -13.25 34.31
N TRP A 172 21.71 -13.13 34.73
CA TRP A 172 22.75 -14.10 34.44
C TRP A 172 23.57 -14.45 35.68
N LYS A 173 24.23 -15.60 35.62
CA LYS A 173 25.30 -16.02 36.52
C LYS A 173 26.51 -16.36 35.63
N PRO A 174 27.44 -15.41 35.44
CA PRO A 174 28.68 -15.64 34.69
C PRO A 174 29.57 -16.71 35.31
N PRO A 175 30.60 -17.21 34.59
CA PRO A 175 31.53 -18.18 35.14
C PRO A 175 32.18 -17.67 36.44
N GLY A 176 32.06 -18.46 37.51
CA GLY A 176 32.59 -18.12 38.85
C GLY A 176 31.68 -17.26 39.73
N ALA A 177 30.54 -16.76 39.23
CA ALA A 177 29.60 -16.00 40.04
C ALA A 177 28.80 -16.91 41.00
N THR A 178 28.51 -16.41 42.21
CA THR A 178 27.82 -17.16 43.28
C THR A 178 26.30 -17.00 43.26
N GLY A 179 25.76 -16.02 42.53
CA GLY A 179 24.34 -15.74 42.42
C GLY A 179 23.97 -15.05 41.12
N PHE A 180 22.66 -14.92 40.86
CA PHE A 180 22.15 -14.19 39.71
C PHE A 180 22.25 -12.68 39.93
N ALA A 181 22.54 -11.96 38.85
CA ALA A 181 22.39 -10.52 38.76
C ALA A 181 21.68 -10.17 37.45
N VAL A 182 20.90 -9.08 37.43
CA VAL A 182 20.37 -8.51 36.17
C VAL A 182 21.53 -8.27 35.22
N VAL A 183 21.35 -8.63 33.95
CA VAL A 183 22.38 -8.39 32.94
C VAL A 183 22.64 -6.88 32.85
N PRO A 184 23.86 -6.40 33.13
CA PRO A 184 24.13 -4.98 33.18
C PRO A 184 24.13 -4.35 31.79
N ASN A 185 23.82 -3.05 31.70
CA ASN A 185 23.87 -2.29 30.45
C ASN A 185 25.25 -2.39 29.75
N SER A 186 26.34 -2.51 30.52
CA SER A 186 27.69 -2.70 29.97
C SER A 186 27.88 -4.03 29.22
N ALA A 187 26.98 -5.00 29.39
CA ALA A 187 26.95 -6.26 28.67
C ALA A 187 25.87 -6.31 27.59
N LEU A 188 25.14 -5.21 27.36
CA LEU A 188 24.07 -5.14 26.37
C LEU A 188 24.40 -4.07 25.32
N SER A 189 24.15 -4.39 24.06
CA SER A 189 24.25 -3.40 22.98
C SER A 189 23.25 -3.66 21.86
N THR A 190 22.92 -2.62 21.11
CA THR A 190 22.06 -2.70 19.92
C THR A 190 22.64 -1.79 18.84
N ASP A 191 22.16 -1.92 17.61
CA ASP A 191 22.54 -1.03 16.51
C ASP A 191 22.31 0.44 16.90
N ALA A 192 23.33 1.28 16.69
CA ALA A 192 23.32 2.70 17.01
C ALA A 192 22.61 3.51 15.93
N GLY A 193 21.98 4.62 16.33
CA GLY A 193 21.38 5.58 15.40
C GLY A 193 20.12 5.04 14.70
N VAL A 194 19.51 4.00 15.25
CA VAL A 194 18.28 3.40 14.70
C VAL A 194 17.13 4.38 14.76
N VAL A 195 16.53 4.63 13.59
CA VAL A 195 15.27 5.40 13.49
C VAL A 195 14.11 4.50 13.92
N ARG A 196 13.47 4.85 15.03
CA ARG A 196 12.40 4.07 15.66
C ARG A 196 11.05 4.58 15.20
N VAL A 197 10.42 3.86 14.27
CA VAL A 197 9.12 4.21 13.71
C VAL A 197 8.05 3.31 14.30
N THR A 198 6.97 3.93 14.76
CA THR A 198 5.82 3.25 15.33
C THR A 198 4.56 3.52 14.53
N ALA A 199 3.60 2.60 14.57
CA ALA A 199 2.29 2.78 13.98
C ALA A 199 1.21 2.22 14.92
N PRO A 200 0.15 2.99 15.23
CA PRO A 200 -0.92 2.54 16.11
C PRO A 200 -1.76 1.42 15.45
N GLY A 201 -2.69 0.88 16.24
CA GLY A 201 -3.65 -0.12 15.80
C GLY A 201 -3.15 -1.56 15.95
N ARG A 202 -4.09 -2.48 15.71
CA ARG A 202 -3.92 -3.92 15.89
C ARG A 202 -2.85 -4.51 14.97
N LYS A 203 -2.08 -5.46 15.50
CA LYS A 203 -1.15 -6.32 14.78
C LYS A 203 -1.69 -7.75 14.73
N GLU A 204 -1.31 -8.47 13.68
CA GLU A 204 -1.80 -9.81 13.40
C GLU A 204 -0.73 -10.87 13.61
N CYS A 205 -1.13 -11.96 14.25
CA CYS A 205 -0.37 -13.21 14.27
C CYS A 205 -0.71 -14.06 13.05
N GLU A 206 0.23 -14.90 12.62
CA GLU A 206 -0.03 -15.96 11.64
C GLU A 206 -1.03 -16.97 12.22
N THR A 207 -1.86 -17.52 11.33
CA THR A 207 -2.81 -18.60 11.64
C THR A 207 -2.45 -19.86 10.86
N GLY A 208 -2.92 -21.03 11.30
CA GLY A 208 -2.65 -22.29 10.59
C GLY A 208 -3.22 -22.38 9.16
N ALA A 209 -4.08 -21.43 8.76
CA ALA A 209 -4.62 -21.32 7.40
C ALA A 209 -3.81 -20.39 6.50
N ASP A 210 -2.92 -19.57 7.09
CA ASP A 210 -2.14 -18.58 6.36
C ASP A 210 -1.02 -19.25 5.55
N SER A 211 -0.76 -18.70 4.37
CA SER A 211 0.34 -19.13 3.49
C SER A 211 0.71 -17.99 2.54
N PRO A 212 1.90 -18.00 1.89
CA PRO A 212 2.25 -16.93 0.97
C PRO A 212 1.17 -16.68 -0.10
N GLY A 213 0.68 -15.43 -0.17
CA GLY A 213 -0.43 -15.03 -1.04
C GLY A 213 -1.84 -15.25 -0.48
N ASP A 214 -1.98 -15.90 0.68
CA ASP A 214 -3.22 -16.10 1.42
C ASP A 214 -3.05 -15.72 2.90
N GLY A 215 -3.37 -14.47 3.21
CA GLY A 215 -3.22 -13.91 4.56
C GLY A 215 -1.78 -13.52 4.92
N LEU A 216 -0.79 -13.92 4.12
CA LEU A 216 0.62 -13.49 4.20
C LEU A 216 1.07 -12.81 2.90
N PRO A 217 2.12 -11.97 2.96
CA PRO A 217 2.82 -11.49 1.77
C PRO A 217 3.28 -12.63 0.86
N LEU A 218 3.42 -12.33 -0.43
CA LEU A 218 4.06 -13.23 -1.38
C LEU A 218 5.56 -13.33 -1.05
N THR A 219 6.16 -14.47 -1.38
CA THR A 219 7.59 -14.71 -1.17
C THR A 219 8.33 -15.01 -2.48
N GLY A 220 7.58 -15.40 -3.52
CA GLY A 220 8.11 -15.76 -4.83
C GLY A 220 7.92 -14.70 -5.91
N VAL A 221 8.48 -15.01 -7.08
CA VAL A 221 8.23 -14.27 -8.32
C VAL A 221 6.93 -14.80 -8.93
N HIS A 222 6.08 -13.89 -9.43
CA HIS A 222 4.85 -14.27 -10.12
C HIS A 222 5.16 -15.24 -11.29
N PRO A 223 4.46 -16.38 -11.42
CA PRO A 223 4.84 -17.43 -12.38
C PRO A 223 4.90 -16.98 -13.85
N ASP A 224 4.11 -15.97 -14.23
CA ASP A 224 4.11 -15.38 -15.58
C ASP A 224 5.39 -14.62 -15.95
N TYR A 225 6.36 -14.49 -15.03
CA TYR A 225 7.60 -13.78 -15.27
C TYR A 225 8.84 -14.63 -14.98
N THR A 226 9.83 -14.50 -15.85
CA THR A 226 11.20 -14.95 -15.61
C THR A 226 12.01 -13.79 -15.02
N LEU A 227 12.58 -14.00 -13.83
CA LEU A 227 13.42 -13.02 -13.15
C LEU A 227 14.89 -13.11 -13.64
N THR A 228 15.48 -11.97 -13.93
CA THR A 228 16.89 -11.82 -14.32
C THR A 228 17.54 -10.72 -13.49
N ASP A 229 18.66 -11.02 -12.83
CA ASP A 229 19.51 -10.00 -12.21
C ASP A 229 20.30 -9.25 -13.29
N LEU A 230 20.42 -7.94 -13.16
CA LEU A 230 21.08 -7.07 -14.13
C LEU A 230 22.33 -6.38 -13.57
N ARG A 231 22.80 -6.79 -12.39
CA ARG A 231 23.95 -6.15 -11.73
C ARG A 231 25.27 -6.84 -12.05
N PRO A 232 26.19 -6.23 -12.84
CA PRO A 232 27.54 -6.75 -12.99
C PRO A 232 28.28 -6.82 -11.66
N SER A 233 29.34 -7.64 -11.61
CA SER A 233 30.19 -7.75 -10.42
C SER A 233 30.68 -6.37 -9.95
N GLY A 234 30.54 -6.10 -8.65
CA GLY A 234 30.91 -4.81 -8.04
C GLY A 234 29.91 -3.67 -8.24
N PHE A 235 28.85 -3.84 -9.04
CA PHE A 235 27.81 -2.83 -9.22
C PHE A 235 26.65 -3.05 -8.25
N GLN A 236 26.55 -2.20 -7.24
CA GLN A 236 25.55 -2.27 -6.16
C GLN A 236 24.67 -1.00 -6.15
N PRO A 237 23.88 -0.74 -7.21
CA PRO A 237 23.23 0.54 -7.38
C PRO A 237 21.99 0.70 -6.48
N GLN A 238 22.00 1.77 -5.70
CA GLN A 238 20.83 2.26 -4.96
C GLN A 238 19.89 3.03 -5.92
N ILE A 239 19.14 2.31 -6.76
CA ILE A 239 18.39 2.90 -7.88
C ILE A 239 17.25 3.78 -7.39
N SER A 240 17.30 5.06 -7.74
CA SER A 240 16.32 6.08 -7.36
C SER A 240 15.53 6.68 -8.53
N ALA A 241 15.94 6.46 -9.77
CA ALA A 241 15.20 6.80 -10.99
C ALA A 241 15.70 5.98 -12.18
N MET A 242 14.84 5.81 -13.19
CA MET A 242 15.15 5.10 -14.44
C MET A 242 14.44 5.76 -15.62
N ASP A 243 15.10 5.87 -16.78
CA ASP A 243 14.46 6.21 -18.06
C ASP A 243 15.23 5.61 -19.25
N TRP A 244 14.55 5.46 -20.38
CA TRP A 244 15.12 4.80 -21.57
C TRP A 244 15.62 5.81 -22.60
N LEU A 245 16.79 5.51 -23.16
CA LEU A 245 17.30 6.20 -24.34
C LEU A 245 16.71 5.58 -25.62
N PRO A 246 16.61 6.34 -26.73
CA PRO A 246 16.13 5.82 -28.01
C PRO A 246 16.95 4.66 -28.59
N ASP A 247 18.21 4.53 -28.17
CA ASP A 247 19.13 3.45 -28.59
C ASP A 247 18.97 2.16 -27.77
N GLY A 248 18.02 2.13 -26.82
CA GLY A 248 17.74 0.97 -25.98
C GLY A 248 18.60 0.87 -24.71
N ARG A 249 19.50 1.83 -24.45
CA ARG A 249 20.21 1.91 -23.16
C ARG A 249 19.29 2.41 -22.06
N LEU A 250 19.55 1.93 -20.84
CA LEU A 250 18.84 2.35 -19.64
C LEU A 250 19.68 3.39 -18.88
N ALA A 251 19.15 4.59 -18.70
CA ALA A 251 19.72 5.57 -17.79
C ALA A 251 19.16 5.36 -16.38
N VAL A 252 20.02 5.32 -15.37
CA VAL A 252 19.63 5.18 -13.97
C VAL A 252 20.31 6.22 -13.10
N THR A 253 19.61 6.69 -12.07
CA THR A 253 20.22 7.50 -11.00
C THR A 253 20.42 6.66 -9.75
N THR A 254 21.49 6.93 -9.01
CA THR A 254 21.72 6.36 -7.68
C THR A 254 21.42 7.38 -6.59
N TRP A 255 20.84 6.93 -5.48
CA TRP A 255 20.42 7.80 -4.38
C TRP A 255 21.57 8.58 -3.75
N GLY A 256 22.73 7.95 -3.54
CA GLY A 256 23.92 8.57 -2.96
C GLY A 256 23.91 8.66 -1.42
N GLY A 257 22.73 8.68 -0.78
CA GLY A 257 22.57 8.72 0.68
C GLY A 257 22.07 10.08 1.20
N SER A 258 21.56 10.10 2.43
CA SER A 258 20.94 11.29 3.03
C SER A 258 21.92 12.47 3.15
N ASP A 259 21.53 13.62 2.62
CA ASP A 259 22.18 14.94 2.78
C ASP A 259 23.61 15.04 2.24
N ASN A 260 23.98 14.20 1.29
CA ASN A 260 25.22 14.29 0.55
C ASN A 260 25.01 14.64 -0.93
N THR A 261 26.10 14.90 -1.65
CA THR A 261 26.14 15.12 -3.10
C THR A 261 26.81 13.94 -3.80
N ALA A 262 26.55 12.71 -3.35
CA ALA A 262 27.13 11.50 -3.91
C ALA A 262 26.23 10.80 -4.95
N GLY A 263 25.09 11.38 -5.31
CA GLY A 263 24.21 10.85 -6.34
C GLY A 263 24.90 10.85 -7.71
N GLU A 264 24.74 9.75 -8.44
CA GLU A 264 25.38 9.51 -9.73
C GLU A 264 24.35 9.14 -10.80
N VAL A 265 24.75 9.23 -12.07
CA VAL A 265 23.98 8.74 -13.21
C VAL A 265 24.82 7.74 -14.00
N TYR A 266 24.22 6.60 -14.32
CA TYR A 266 24.82 5.55 -15.13
C TYR A 266 24.00 5.28 -16.38
N LEU A 267 24.68 5.00 -17.50
CA LEU A 267 24.10 4.38 -18.67
C LEU A 267 24.42 2.88 -18.64
N LEU A 268 23.40 2.06 -18.82
CA LEU A 268 23.52 0.61 -18.88
C LEU A 268 23.19 0.11 -20.28
N SER A 269 24.05 -0.76 -20.81
CA SER A 269 23.85 -1.43 -22.11
C SER A 269 23.62 -2.92 -21.92
N ASN A 270 23.06 -3.58 -22.93
CA ASN A 270 22.75 -5.02 -22.94
C ASN A 270 21.81 -5.44 -21.79
N VAL A 271 20.86 -4.59 -21.41
CA VAL A 271 19.89 -4.88 -20.33
C VAL A 271 18.58 -5.50 -20.85
N THR A 272 18.38 -5.56 -22.17
CA THR A 272 17.18 -6.07 -22.83
C THR A 272 17.40 -7.47 -23.41
N GLY A 273 16.31 -8.13 -23.81
CA GLY A 273 16.35 -9.48 -24.38
C GLY A 273 16.88 -10.56 -23.43
N ASP A 274 17.51 -11.59 -24.00
CA ASP A 274 18.24 -12.61 -23.24
C ASP A 274 19.55 -12.01 -22.68
N THR A 275 19.57 -11.72 -21.38
CA THR A 275 20.70 -11.05 -20.73
C THR A 275 20.93 -11.59 -19.31
N GLY A 276 21.98 -11.08 -18.66
CA GLY A 276 22.32 -11.36 -17.28
C GLY A 276 23.50 -10.50 -16.81
N PRO A 277 23.92 -10.66 -15.55
CA PRO A 277 24.90 -9.77 -14.93
C PRO A 277 26.27 -9.77 -15.63
N GLY A 278 26.64 -10.88 -16.29
CA GLY A 278 27.89 -10.97 -17.06
C GLY A 278 27.88 -10.31 -18.44
N ARG A 279 26.72 -9.89 -18.95
CA ARG A 279 26.57 -9.21 -20.26
C ARG A 279 26.32 -7.70 -20.13
N VAL A 280 25.71 -7.30 -19.02
CA VAL A 280 25.41 -5.88 -18.74
C VAL A 280 26.72 -5.10 -18.58
N THR A 281 26.79 -3.93 -19.22
CA THR A 281 27.89 -2.98 -19.04
C THR A 281 27.35 -1.68 -18.46
N THR A 282 28.14 -1.04 -17.61
CA THR A 282 27.77 0.21 -16.94
C THR A 282 28.80 1.29 -17.28
N LYS A 283 28.33 2.51 -17.53
CA LYS A 283 29.16 3.70 -17.69
C LYS A 283 28.61 4.81 -16.81
N LYS A 284 29.40 5.29 -15.85
CA LYS A 284 29.05 6.48 -15.08
C LYS A 284 29.20 7.70 -15.99
N ILE A 285 28.15 8.51 -16.08
CA ILE A 285 28.10 9.70 -16.93
C ILE A 285 27.93 11.00 -16.13
N ALA A 286 27.51 10.93 -14.87
CA ALA A 286 27.40 12.10 -14.01
C ALA A 286 27.57 11.72 -12.53
N SER A 287 27.94 12.70 -11.71
CA SER A 287 28.09 12.59 -10.25
C SER A 287 27.88 13.96 -9.60
N GLY A 288 27.88 14.04 -8.26
CA GLY A 288 27.74 15.32 -7.57
C GLY A 288 26.29 15.75 -7.35
N LEU A 289 25.33 14.84 -7.55
CA LEU A 289 23.90 15.15 -7.47
C LEU A 289 23.39 14.94 -6.04
N LYS A 290 22.55 15.86 -5.57
CA LYS A 290 21.93 15.82 -4.24
C LYS A 290 20.64 15.01 -4.25
N GLU A 291 20.80 13.72 -3.93
CA GLU A 291 19.72 12.71 -3.83
C GLU A 291 18.76 12.78 -5.02
N PRO A 292 19.26 12.44 -6.23
CA PRO A 292 18.44 12.47 -7.41
C PRO A 292 17.29 11.46 -7.25
N MET A 293 16.06 11.90 -7.48
CA MET A 293 14.84 11.10 -7.30
C MET A 293 13.99 11.05 -8.57
N GLY A 294 14.54 11.52 -9.69
CA GLY A 294 13.92 11.44 -11.00
C GLY A 294 14.92 11.67 -12.13
N ILE A 295 14.69 11.00 -13.26
CA ILE A 295 15.45 11.18 -14.49
C ILE A 295 14.50 11.13 -15.68
N LYS A 296 14.76 11.95 -16.70
CA LYS A 296 14.04 11.92 -17.97
C LYS A 296 14.96 12.22 -19.13
N TYR A 297 14.89 11.44 -20.20
CA TYR A 297 15.49 11.75 -21.49
C TYR A 297 14.51 12.58 -22.35
N VAL A 298 14.95 13.74 -22.81
CA VAL A 298 14.17 14.66 -23.65
C VAL A 298 15.11 15.34 -24.66
N ASP A 299 14.80 15.21 -25.95
CA ASP A 299 15.50 15.89 -27.06
C ASP A 299 17.04 15.81 -26.99
N GLY A 300 17.59 14.61 -26.82
CA GLY A 300 19.04 14.42 -26.79
C GLY A 300 19.70 14.63 -25.43
N LYS A 301 18.94 15.03 -24.40
CA LYS A 301 19.49 15.40 -23.09
C LYS A 301 18.83 14.64 -21.96
N LEU A 302 19.58 14.44 -20.87
CA LEU A 302 19.06 13.91 -19.61
C LEU A 302 18.78 15.05 -18.63
N TYR A 303 17.64 14.94 -17.96
CA TYR A 303 17.18 15.86 -16.92
C TYR A 303 17.01 15.09 -15.62
N VAL A 304 17.53 15.64 -14.51
CA VAL A 304 17.52 14.99 -13.21
C VAL A 304 16.85 15.89 -12.18
N SER A 305 15.85 15.36 -11.46
CA SER A 305 15.28 16.06 -10.30
C SER A 305 16.09 15.73 -9.05
N GLN A 306 16.69 16.76 -8.46
CA GLN A 306 17.39 16.71 -7.17
C GLN A 306 16.50 17.27 -6.07
N LYS A 307 16.88 17.18 -4.79
CA LYS A 307 16.06 17.72 -3.67
C LYS A 307 15.57 19.17 -3.86
N HIS A 308 16.35 20.02 -4.52
CA HIS A 308 16.16 21.48 -4.57
C HIS A 308 16.09 22.07 -5.99
N GLU A 309 16.37 21.28 -7.03
CA GLU A 309 16.45 21.77 -8.41
C GLU A 309 16.19 20.69 -9.46
N LEU A 310 15.87 21.14 -10.67
CA LEU A 310 15.90 20.36 -11.89
C LEU A 310 17.17 20.70 -12.67
N THR A 311 17.95 19.68 -13.03
CA THR A 311 19.27 19.85 -13.66
C THR A 311 19.30 19.15 -15.01
N GLU A 312 19.73 19.86 -16.03
CA GLU A 312 20.04 19.32 -17.35
C GLU A 312 21.53 18.93 -17.41
N LEU A 313 21.79 17.69 -17.84
CA LEU A 313 23.13 17.16 -18.02
C LEU A 313 23.55 17.36 -19.49
N ASN A 314 24.69 18.03 -19.69
CA ASN A 314 25.24 18.31 -21.02
C ASN A 314 26.64 17.70 -21.16
N ASP A 315 26.78 16.82 -22.15
CA ASP A 315 28.06 16.42 -22.73
C ASP A 315 28.41 17.42 -23.85
N THR A 316 29.56 18.08 -23.71
CA THR A 316 30.02 19.13 -24.64
C THR A 316 31.14 18.64 -25.55
N ASN A 317 31.69 17.46 -25.29
CA ASN A 317 32.88 16.96 -25.96
C ASN A 317 32.63 15.62 -26.72
N GLY A 318 31.47 14.98 -26.52
CA GLY A 318 31.02 13.78 -27.20
C GLY A 318 31.48 12.46 -26.57
N ASP A 319 32.07 12.48 -25.37
CA ASP A 319 32.52 11.28 -24.65
C ASP A 319 31.42 10.62 -23.80
N GLU A 320 30.19 11.13 -23.87
CA GLU A 320 29.00 10.78 -23.09
C GLU A 320 29.09 11.07 -21.59
N VAL A 321 30.15 11.73 -21.12
CA VAL A 321 30.28 12.18 -19.73
C VAL A 321 29.79 13.62 -19.63
N THR A 322 29.11 13.92 -18.52
CA THR A 322 28.56 15.25 -18.30
C THR A 322 29.66 16.24 -17.96
N ASP A 323 29.92 17.17 -18.86
CA ASP A 323 30.84 18.30 -18.65
C ASP A 323 30.16 19.47 -17.94
N GLN A 324 28.88 19.72 -18.27
CA GLN A 324 28.15 20.89 -17.80
C GLN A 324 26.79 20.53 -17.22
N TYR A 325 26.56 20.99 -15.99
CA TYR A 325 25.29 20.88 -15.28
C TYR A 325 24.55 22.22 -15.39
N ARG A 326 23.47 22.24 -16.18
CA ARG A 326 22.64 23.44 -16.33
C ARG A 326 21.42 23.33 -15.44
N ARG A 327 21.31 24.23 -14.47
CA ARG A 327 20.11 24.36 -13.65
C ARG A 327 18.95 24.88 -14.52
N VAL A 328 17.86 24.13 -14.57
CA VAL A 328 16.64 24.47 -15.31
C VAL A 328 15.68 25.23 -14.40
N ALA A 329 15.46 24.74 -13.19
CA ALA A 329 14.53 25.33 -12.23
C ALA A 329 14.95 25.03 -10.79
N THR A 330 14.47 25.83 -9.85
CA THR A 330 14.60 25.58 -8.40
C THR A 330 13.24 25.59 -7.74
N TRP A 331 13.16 25.00 -6.55
CA TRP A 331 11.98 25.06 -5.68
C TRP A 331 12.42 25.21 -4.22
N PRO A 332 11.51 25.65 -3.33
CA PRO A 332 11.82 25.76 -1.91
C PRO A 332 12.32 24.43 -1.31
N PHE A 333 13.38 24.53 -0.50
CA PHE A 333 14.03 23.41 0.19
C PHE A 333 14.58 23.91 1.52
N GLY A 334 14.14 23.28 2.62
CA GLY A 334 14.48 23.69 3.98
C GLY A 334 15.72 23.03 4.56
N GLY A 335 16.39 22.15 3.81
CA GLY A 335 17.57 21.42 4.27
C GLY A 335 17.25 20.15 5.04
N ASN A 336 16.00 19.73 5.14
CA ASN A 336 15.61 18.52 5.86
C ASN A 336 15.90 17.26 5.03
N PHE A 337 16.34 16.19 5.70
CA PHE A 337 16.73 14.93 5.06
C PHE A 337 15.58 14.27 4.26
N HIS A 338 14.32 14.60 4.57
CA HIS A 338 13.14 13.97 3.97
C HIS A 338 12.43 14.84 2.91
N GLU A 339 13.05 15.96 2.49
CA GLU A 339 12.54 16.83 1.42
C GLU A 339 13.04 16.38 0.03
N PHE A 340 12.40 15.35 -0.53
CA PHE A 340 12.67 14.79 -1.86
C PHE A 340 11.90 15.47 -3.00
N ALA A 341 12.39 15.28 -4.23
CA ALA A 341 11.73 15.71 -5.46
C ALA A 341 11.53 14.51 -6.40
N PHE A 342 10.42 13.80 -6.20
CA PHE A 342 10.12 12.52 -6.84
C PHE A 342 9.61 12.71 -8.27
N GLY A 343 10.21 12.03 -9.23
CA GLY A 343 9.99 12.30 -10.64
C GLY A 343 10.67 11.29 -11.58
N LEU A 344 10.67 11.52 -12.89
CA LEU A 344 10.28 12.75 -13.59
C LEU A 344 9.40 12.40 -14.79
N LEU A 345 8.23 13.01 -14.93
CA LEU A 345 7.42 12.90 -16.13
C LEU A 345 7.68 14.07 -17.07
N TYR A 346 7.46 13.88 -18.36
CA TYR A 346 7.55 14.94 -19.36
C TYR A 346 6.43 14.83 -20.39
N LYS A 347 5.79 15.95 -20.70
CA LYS A 347 4.77 16.07 -21.76
C LYS A 347 4.64 17.53 -22.20
N ASP A 348 4.51 17.75 -23.50
CA ASP A 348 4.17 19.04 -24.12
C ASP A 348 5.03 20.24 -23.66
N GLY A 349 6.35 20.03 -23.52
CA GLY A 349 7.28 21.10 -23.10
C GLY A 349 7.44 21.26 -21.58
N PHE A 350 6.79 20.41 -20.77
CA PHE A 350 6.82 20.53 -19.32
C PHE A 350 7.23 19.25 -18.63
N PHE A 351 7.98 19.42 -17.54
CA PHE A 351 8.27 18.37 -16.59
C PHE A 351 7.26 18.36 -15.44
N TYR A 352 6.97 17.19 -14.89
CA TYR A 352 6.11 17.02 -13.72
C TYR A 352 6.79 16.14 -12.68
N LEU A 353 6.72 16.57 -11.42
CA LEU A 353 7.32 15.88 -10.28
C LEU A 353 6.61 16.27 -8.97
N ASN A 354 6.84 15.50 -7.91
CA ASN A 354 6.26 15.76 -6.59
C ASN A 354 7.32 16.24 -5.60
N LEU A 355 6.97 17.22 -4.78
CA LEU A 355 7.76 17.68 -3.64
C LEU A 355 7.19 17.07 -2.35
N SER A 356 7.97 16.28 -1.62
CA SER A 356 7.56 15.76 -0.30
C SER A 356 7.64 16.81 0.80
N VAL A 357 6.90 16.65 1.89
CA VAL A 357 7.08 17.48 3.10
C VAL A 357 8.34 17.07 3.88
N SER A 358 8.81 17.97 4.74
CA SER A 358 9.83 17.65 5.75
C SER A 358 9.26 16.72 6.83
N ILE A 359 10.11 15.79 7.28
CA ILE A 359 9.77 14.79 8.29
C ILE A 359 10.88 14.73 9.34
N ASN A 360 10.50 14.48 10.59
CA ASN A 360 11.42 14.25 11.70
C ASN A 360 11.84 12.77 11.74
N TYR A 361 13.00 12.47 12.31
CA TYR A 361 13.33 11.08 12.65
C TYR A 361 12.20 10.47 13.50
N GLY A 362 11.78 9.25 13.14
CA GLY A 362 10.58 8.61 13.70
C GLY A 362 9.32 8.75 12.84
N GLY A 363 9.36 9.54 11.75
CA GLY A 363 8.30 9.58 10.73
C GLY A 363 7.25 10.67 10.92
N ALA A 364 7.28 11.43 12.02
CA ALA A 364 6.35 12.54 12.24
C ALA A 364 6.59 13.69 11.24
N THR A 365 5.53 14.26 10.67
CA THR A 365 5.62 15.45 9.82
C THR A 365 6.24 16.60 10.62
N THR A 366 7.27 17.28 10.09
CA THR A 366 7.89 18.43 10.75
C THR A 366 6.87 19.58 10.86
N ASN A 367 6.79 20.23 12.02
CA ASN A 367 5.87 21.36 12.23
C ASN A 367 6.57 22.44 13.09
N PRO A 368 6.74 23.68 12.58
CA PRO A 368 6.37 24.15 11.24
C PRO A 368 7.26 23.53 10.13
N GLN A 369 6.75 23.48 8.91
CA GLN A 369 7.52 23.14 7.71
C GLN A 369 8.57 24.23 7.43
N PRO A 370 9.83 23.84 7.17
CA PRO A 370 10.93 24.80 6.97
C PRO A 370 10.91 25.46 5.59
N ALA A 371 10.18 24.90 4.62
CA ALA A 371 10.06 25.42 3.26
C ALA A 371 8.60 25.51 2.81
N ALA A 372 8.29 26.59 2.09
CA ALA A 372 6.97 26.82 1.54
C ALA A 372 6.63 25.82 0.40
N ASN A 373 5.34 25.53 0.23
CA ASN A 373 4.77 24.78 -0.90
C ASN A 373 5.34 23.36 -1.12
N ARG A 374 5.99 22.78 -0.12
CA ARG A 374 6.25 21.33 -0.06
C ARG A 374 4.93 20.58 0.06
N GLY A 375 4.91 19.29 -0.28
CA GLY A 375 3.67 18.49 -0.31
C GLY A 375 2.80 18.75 -1.54
N THR A 376 3.42 19.04 -2.68
CA THR A 376 2.73 19.43 -3.93
C THR A 376 3.22 18.63 -5.13
N THR A 377 2.34 18.48 -6.13
CA THR A 377 2.76 18.16 -7.50
C THR A 377 3.02 19.47 -8.23
N ILE A 378 4.20 19.60 -8.83
CA ILE A 378 4.60 20.78 -9.59
C ILE A 378 4.74 20.45 -11.08
N LYS A 379 4.65 21.49 -11.89
CA LYS A 379 4.89 21.49 -13.33
C LYS A 379 5.95 22.54 -13.66
N VAL A 380 7.00 22.14 -14.36
CA VAL A 380 8.15 23.00 -14.71
C VAL A 380 8.21 23.19 -16.21
N ASN A 381 8.20 24.45 -16.67
CA ASN A 381 8.42 24.76 -18.09
C ASN A 381 9.89 24.49 -18.45
N ARG A 382 10.13 23.61 -19.42
CA ARG A 382 11.50 23.23 -19.83
C ARG A 382 12.34 24.41 -20.32
N GLN A 383 11.72 25.33 -21.04
CA GLN A 383 12.42 26.45 -21.69
C GLN A 383 12.70 27.58 -20.69
N THR A 384 11.69 27.98 -19.92
CA THR A 384 11.79 29.15 -19.03
C THR A 384 12.25 28.81 -17.62
N GLY A 385 12.12 27.54 -17.20
CA GLY A 385 12.36 27.13 -15.82
C GLY A 385 11.23 27.50 -14.86
N GLU A 386 10.13 28.07 -15.35
CA GLU A 386 9.00 28.50 -14.53
C GLU A 386 8.33 27.31 -13.84
N VAL A 387 8.16 27.41 -12.52
CA VAL A 387 7.50 26.41 -11.69
C VAL A 387 6.07 26.84 -11.38
N SER A 388 5.12 25.96 -11.66
CA SER A 388 3.70 26.12 -11.32
C SER A 388 3.19 24.93 -10.51
N TYR A 389 2.16 25.14 -9.70
CA TYR A 389 1.63 24.13 -8.79
C TYR A 389 0.33 23.53 -9.34
N VAL A 390 0.24 22.21 -9.36
CA VAL A 390 -0.90 21.48 -9.92
C VAL A 390 -1.88 21.06 -8.83
N ALA A 391 -1.38 20.38 -7.80
CA ALA A 391 -2.18 19.87 -6.68
C ALA A 391 -1.35 19.88 -5.39
N GLY A 392 -2.02 19.75 -4.24
CA GLY A 392 -1.38 19.76 -2.93
C GLY A 392 -1.96 18.76 -1.94
N GLY A 393 -1.45 18.80 -0.72
CA GLY A 393 -1.84 17.88 0.35
C GLY A 393 -1.24 16.49 0.20
N LEU A 394 -0.03 16.41 -0.37
CA LEU A 394 0.80 15.20 -0.41
C LEU A 394 1.75 15.19 0.78
N ARG A 395 2.08 14.01 1.31
CA ARG A 395 3.06 13.87 2.40
C ARG A 395 4.42 13.42 1.87
N THR A 396 4.50 12.17 1.43
CA THR A 396 5.71 11.55 0.87
C THR A 396 5.30 10.84 -0.42
N PRO A 397 5.12 11.61 -1.49
CA PRO A 397 4.61 11.10 -2.75
C PRO A 397 5.72 10.47 -3.61
N ASN A 398 6.28 9.35 -3.16
CA ASN A 398 7.45 8.69 -3.77
C ASN A 398 7.21 8.33 -5.24
N GLY A 399 5.97 7.96 -5.61
CA GLY A 399 5.64 7.61 -6.98
C GLY A 399 4.88 8.69 -7.74
N ILE A 400 5.28 8.91 -8.98
CA ILE A 400 4.52 9.66 -9.99
C ILE A 400 4.59 8.94 -11.34
N GLY A 401 3.46 8.81 -12.04
CA GLY A 401 3.37 8.05 -13.27
C GLY A 401 2.17 8.42 -14.13
N TRP A 402 2.25 8.07 -15.41
CA TRP A 402 1.09 8.13 -16.31
C TRP A 402 0.16 6.95 -16.04
N GLY A 403 -1.13 7.23 -16.01
CA GLY A 403 -2.18 6.23 -15.91
C GLY A 403 -3.21 6.34 -17.03
N PRO A 404 -4.40 5.77 -16.82
CA PRO A 404 -5.49 5.83 -17.78
C PRO A 404 -5.76 7.24 -18.30
N GLU A 405 -6.15 7.34 -19.56
CA GLU A 405 -6.48 8.61 -20.23
C GLU A 405 -5.28 9.59 -20.35
N GLY A 406 -4.06 9.12 -20.09
CA GLY A 406 -2.86 9.96 -20.11
C GLY A 406 -2.78 10.94 -18.94
N ASP A 407 -3.54 10.69 -17.87
CA ASP A 407 -3.55 11.49 -16.65
C ASP A 407 -2.43 11.08 -15.68
N ILE A 408 -2.13 11.96 -14.73
CA ILE A 408 -1.08 11.75 -13.71
C ILE A 408 -1.66 11.05 -12.50
N PHE A 409 -0.99 9.98 -12.06
CA PHE A 409 -1.28 9.27 -10.83
C PHE A 409 -0.08 9.30 -9.89
N VAL A 410 -0.37 9.39 -8.59
CA VAL A 410 0.64 9.53 -7.53
C VAL A 410 0.36 8.54 -6.42
N THR A 411 1.39 7.81 -5.98
CA THR A 411 1.36 7.04 -4.74
C THR A 411 1.93 7.89 -3.61
N ASP A 412 1.23 7.95 -2.48
CA ASP A 412 1.60 8.77 -1.33
C ASP A 412 1.66 7.92 -0.05
N ASN A 413 2.76 8.06 0.70
CA ASN A 413 3.06 7.18 1.83
C ASN A 413 2.42 7.68 3.12
N GLN A 414 1.84 6.77 3.90
CA GLN A 414 1.16 7.02 5.16
C GLN A 414 1.98 7.76 6.20
N GLY A 415 1.30 8.49 7.07
CA GLY A 415 1.85 9.19 8.24
C GLY A 415 0.85 10.20 8.78
N GLY A 416 1.33 11.31 9.35
CA GLY A 416 0.44 12.37 9.86
C GLY A 416 -0.56 12.84 8.81
N TRP A 417 -1.85 12.87 9.18
CA TRP A 417 -3.03 13.19 8.36
C TRP A 417 -3.28 12.26 7.17
N LEU A 418 -2.53 11.16 7.09
CA LEU A 418 -2.59 10.19 6.01
C LEU A 418 -2.60 8.77 6.60
N PRO A 419 -3.78 8.25 6.97
CA PRO A 419 -3.90 7.07 7.82
C PRO A 419 -3.37 5.78 7.18
N SER A 420 -3.39 5.72 5.85
CA SER A 420 -2.86 4.61 5.07
C SER A 420 -2.30 5.16 3.76
N SER A 421 -1.40 4.41 3.14
CA SER A 421 -0.88 4.74 1.81
C SER A 421 -2.04 4.79 0.80
N LYS A 422 -1.87 5.56 -0.28
CA LYS A 422 -2.94 5.74 -1.28
C LYS A 422 -2.42 5.95 -2.69
N LEU A 423 -3.23 5.59 -3.68
CA LEU A 423 -3.11 6.00 -5.07
C LEU A 423 -4.05 7.18 -5.33
N LEU A 424 -3.55 8.23 -5.95
CA LEU A 424 -4.23 9.50 -6.20
C LEU A 424 -4.30 9.79 -7.68
N HIS A 425 -5.39 10.42 -8.10
CA HIS A 425 -5.55 10.99 -9.44
C HIS A 425 -5.30 12.50 -9.39
N VAL A 426 -4.19 12.94 -9.95
CA VAL A 426 -3.76 14.34 -9.90
C VAL A 426 -4.44 15.16 -10.99
N LYS A 427 -5.12 16.23 -10.57
CA LYS A 427 -5.67 17.27 -11.45
C LYS A 427 -5.44 18.64 -10.82
N GLN A 428 -5.46 19.68 -11.66
CA GLN A 428 -5.33 21.05 -11.23
C GLN A 428 -6.31 21.37 -10.08
N GLY A 429 -5.81 21.94 -8.99
CA GLY A 429 -6.63 22.42 -7.87
C GLY A 429 -7.08 21.36 -6.87
N ARG A 430 -6.68 20.09 -7.01
CA ARG A 430 -7.01 19.03 -6.05
C ARG A 430 -6.15 19.13 -4.78
N PHE A 431 -6.77 18.75 -3.66
CA PHE A 431 -6.12 18.67 -2.35
C PHE A 431 -6.34 17.28 -1.74
N PHE A 432 -5.27 16.68 -1.21
CA PHE A 432 -5.28 15.28 -0.77
C PHE A 432 -5.15 15.10 0.75
N ASN A 433 -5.60 16.07 1.55
CA ASN A 433 -5.81 15.92 3.00
C ASN A 433 -4.55 15.82 3.88
N HIS A 434 -3.35 16.09 3.36
CA HIS A 434 -2.20 16.39 4.23
C HIS A 434 -2.10 17.90 4.44
N TYR A 435 -2.25 18.37 5.68
CA TYR A 435 -2.17 19.79 6.00
C TYR A 435 -0.78 20.14 6.51
N THR A 436 -0.28 21.32 6.13
CA THR A 436 1.01 21.85 6.61
C THR A 436 0.84 23.13 7.41
N ASN A 437 1.88 23.49 8.17
CA ASN A 437 1.99 24.79 8.82
C ASN A 437 3.36 25.40 8.45
N PRO A 438 3.44 26.53 7.74
CA PRO A 438 2.32 27.30 7.18
C PRO A 438 1.52 26.49 6.15
N ALA A 439 0.28 26.92 5.92
CA ALA A 439 -0.64 26.22 5.00
C ALA A 439 -0.08 26.17 3.58
N GLY A 440 -0.24 25.02 2.92
CA GLY A 440 0.11 24.82 1.53
C GLY A 440 -0.84 25.56 0.56
N PRO A 441 -0.48 25.66 -0.73
CA PRO A 441 -1.24 26.45 -1.71
C PRO A 441 -2.65 25.90 -2.01
N PHE A 442 -2.95 24.66 -1.62
CA PHE A 442 -4.24 24.01 -1.85
C PHE A 442 -4.98 23.61 -0.57
N ASP A 443 -4.46 23.92 0.62
CA ASP A 443 -5.04 23.47 1.90
C ASP A 443 -6.47 23.99 2.13
N SER A 444 -6.87 25.06 1.43
CA SER A 444 -8.24 25.60 1.46
C SER A 444 -9.21 24.89 0.49
N LYS A 445 -8.72 23.95 -0.33
CA LYS A 445 -9.55 23.24 -1.31
C LYS A 445 -10.25 22.05 -0.67
N PRO A 446 -11.41 21.63 -1.20
CA PRO A 446 -12.08 20.42 -0.74
C PRO A 446 -11.17 19.20 -0.88
N VAL A 447 -11.22 18.33 0.14
CA VAL A 447 -10.50 17.05 0.13
C VAL A 447 -10.99 16.18 -1.03
N THR A 448 -10.05 15.74 -1.85
CA THR A 448 -10.30 14.76 -2.92
C THR A 448 -10.05 13.36 -2.38
N LYS A 449 -11.02 12.46 -2.59
CA LYS A 449 -10.92 11.05 -2.18
C LYS A 449 -9.82 10.33 -2.97
N PRO A 450 -9.11 9.37 -2.35
CA PRO A 450 -8.14 8.56 -3.06
C PRO A 450 -8.84 7.64 -4.08
N VAL A 451 -8.09 7.27 -5.11
CA VAL A 451 -8.52 6.25 -6.08
C VAL A 451 -8.45 4.87 -5.43
N LEU A 452 -7.33 4.57 -4.78
CA LEU A 452 -7.12 3.37 -3.99
C LEU A 452 -6.55 3.76 -2.62
N TRP A 453 -7.10 3.20 -1.56
CA TRP A 453 -6.37 2.97 -0.33
C TRP A 453 -5.47 1.75 -0.50
N LEU A 454 -4.27 1.83 0.06
CA LEU A 454 -3.26 0.78 0.08
C LEU A 454 -3.00 0.44 1.56
N PRO A 455 -3.75 -0.52 2.14
CA PRO A 455 -3.72 -0.81 3.58
C PRO A 455 -2.33 -1.09 4.14
N GLN A 456 -1.97 -0.33 5.17
CA GLN A 456 -0.70 -0.42 5.88
C GLN A 456 -0.51 -1.79 6.52
N ASN A 457 0.72 -2.32 6.44
CA ASN A 457 1.14 -3.64 6.94
C ASN A 457 0.46 -4.85 6.26
N GLU A 458 -0.45 -4.63 5.30
CA GLU A 458 -1.17 -5.71 4.61
C GLU A 458 -0.73 -5.84 3.14
N ILE A 459 -0.56 -4.72 2.45
CA ILE A 459 -0.19 -4.68 1.02
C ILE A 459 0.77 -3.56 0.63
N ALA A 460 0.86 -2.47 1.39
CA ALA A 460 1.80 -1.39 1.11
C ALA A 460 2.21 -0.65 2.39
N ASN A 461 3.47 -0.22 2.45
CA ASN A 461 4.04 0.60 3.53
C ASN A 461 4.85 1.79 2.99
N SER A 462 5.33 1.70 1.76
CA SER A 462 6.12 2.74 1.11
C SER A 462 6.00 2.58 -0.42
N PRO A 463 4.78 2.73 -0.97
CA PRO A 463 4.54 2.52 -2.39
C PRO A 463 5.34 3.53 -3.23
N SER A 464 5.79 3.10 -4.39
CA SER A 464 6.67 3.86 -5.28
C SER A 464 6.02 4.09 -6.65
N THR A 465 6.81 4.38 -7.67
CA THR A 465 6.35 4.83 -9.01
C THR A 465 5.18 4.00 -9.54
N PRO A 466 4.00 4.61 -9.75
CA PRO A 466 2.91 3.95 -10.45
C PRO A 466 3.21 3.89 -11.94
N LEU A 467 2.76 2.82 -12.60
CA LEU A 467 2.98 2.57 -14.02
C LEU A 467 1.77 1.82 -14.58
N GLN A 468 1.17 2.28 -15.67
CA GLN A 468 0.12 1.50 -16.32
C GLN A 468 0.71 0.41 -17.24
N LEU A 469 0.22 -0.82 -17.10
CA LEU A 469 0.49 -1.88 -18.07
C LEU A 469 -0.33 -1.67 -19.35
N THR A 470 0.31 -1.84 -20.50
CA THR A 470 -0.35 -1.77 -21.81
C THR A 470 -0.60 -3.13 -22.44
N GLU A 471 0.09 -4.18 -21.97
CA GLU A 471 0.08 -5.52 -22.53
C GLU A 471 -0.06 -6.60 -21.45
N GLY A 472 -0.26 -7.85 -21.88
CA GLY A 472 -0.40 -9.00 -21.00
C GLY A 472 -1.80 -9.17 -20.37
N PRO A 473 -1.97 -10.17 -19.49
CA PRO A 473 -3.28 -10.53 -18.93
C PRO A 473 -3.92 -9.41 -18.08
N PHE A 474 -3.08 -8.52 -17.55
CA PHE A 474 -3.47 -7.38 -16.70
C PHE A 474 -3.34 -6.02 -17.42
N ALA A 475 -3.30 -6.00 -18.76
CA ALA A 475 -3.30 -4.76 -19.54
C ALA A 475 -4.42 -3.80 -19.09
N GLY A 476 -4.07 -2.51 -18.99
CA GLY A 476 -4.93 -1.43 -18.49
C GLY A 476 -4.84 -1.19 -16.98
N GLN A 477 -4.28 -2.14 -16.20
CA GLN A 477 -4.11 -1.97 -14.75
C GLN A 477 -2.86 -1.15 -14.41
N MET A 478 -2.88 -0.54 -13.23
CA MET A 478 -1.72 0.12 -12.64
C MET A 478 -0.84 -0.91 -11.94
N LEU A 479 0.47 -0.71 -11.96
CA LEU A 479 1.45 -1.33 -11.09
C LEU A 479 2.09 -0.26 -10.21
N PHE A 480 2.60 -0.65 -9.05
CA PHE A 480 3.48 0.18 -8.23
C PHE A 480 4.38 -0.74 -7.41
N GLY A 481 5.65 -0.37 -7.27
CA GLY A 481 6.57 -1.05 -6.35
C GLY A 481 6.32 -0.63 -4.91
N ASP A 482 6.95 -1.30 -3.96
CA ASP A 482 7.00 -0.84 -2.56
C ASP A 482 8.40 -1.02 -1.97
N VAL A 483 8.90 0.00 -1.28
CA VAL A 483 10.24 0.01 -0.69
C VAL A 483 10.31 -0.78 0.63
N THR A 484 9.25 -0.76 1.44
CA THR A 484 9.23 -1.31 2.80
C THR A 484 8.48 -2.62 2.88
N TYR A 485 7.25 -2.67 2.37
CA TYR A 485 6.50 -3.92 2.20
C TYR A 485 7.17 -4.82 1.15
N GLY A 486 7.79 -4.21 0.14
CA GLY A 486 8.52 -4.91 -0.90
C GLY A 486 7.64 -5.37 -2.07
N GLY A 487 8.31 -5.78 -3.15
CA GLY A 487 7.65 -6.31 -4.33
C GLY A 487 6.94 -5.27 -5.18
N ILE A 488 6.02 -5.76 -6.01
CA ILE A 488 5.17 -4.99 -6.91
C ILE A 488 3.71 -5.40 -6.65
N GLN A 489 2.84 -4.40 -6.57
CA GLN A 489 1.39 -4.56 -6.45
C GLN A 489 0.71 -4.12 -7.75
N ARG A 490 -0.54 -4.55 -7.94
CA ARG A 490 -1.38 -4.18 -9.09
C ARG A 490 -2.69 -3.53 -8.65
N GLY A 491 -3.15 -2.55 -9.40
CA GLY A 491 -4.38 -1.80 -9.17
C GLY A 491 -5.32 -1.87 -10.38
N PHE A 492 -6.46 -2.52 -10.23
CA PHE A 492 -7.57 -2.42 -11.17
C PHE A 492 -8.38 -1.16 -10.87
N LEU A 493 -8.57 -0.30 -11.87
CA LEU A 493 -9.30 0.96 -11.74
C LEU A 493 -10.55 0.95 -12.62
N GLU A 494 -11.64 1.53 -12.11
CA GLU A 494 -12.86 1.79 -12.85
C GLU A 494 -13.45 3.17 -12.47
N LYS A 495 -14.38 3.69 -13.27
CA LYS A 495 -15.10 4.92 -12.96
C LYS A 495 -16.49 4.63 -12.44
N VAL A 496 -16.82 5.15 -11.26
CA VAL A 496 -18.17 5.13 -10.68
C VAL A 496 -18.56 6.57 -10.37
N GLY A 497 -19.71 7.01 -10.90
CA GLY A 497 -20.11 8.42 -10.78
C GLY A 497 -19.15 9.41 -11.46
N GLY A 498 -18.33 8.95 -12.41
CA GLY A 498 -17.35 9.78 -13.14
C GLY A 498 -15.98 9.91 -12.46
N GLU A 499 -15.80 9.41 -11.24
CA GLU A 499 -14.53 9.43 -10.51
C GLU A 499 -13.93 8.02 -10.42
N TYR A 500 -12.60 7.93 -10.37
CA TYR A 500 -11.91 6.65 -10.27
C TYR A 500 -12.03 6.06 -8.86
N GLN A 501 -12.23 4.75 -8.82
CA GLN A 501 -12.10 3.89 -7.66
C GLN A 501 -11.68 2.48 -8.12
N GLY A 502 -11.43 1.52 -7.23
CA GLY A 502 -11.06 0.18 -7.68
C GLY A 502 -10.43 -0.71 -6.62
N ALA A 503 -9.74 -1.76 -7.05
CA ALA A 503 -9.12 -2.76 -6.18
C ALA A 503 -7.62 -2.86 -6.37
N VAL A 504 -6.90 -3.06 -5.25
CA VAL A 504 -5.49 -3.43 -5.24
C VAL A 504 -5.31 -4.92 -4.93
N PHE A 505 -4.29 -5.52 -5.53
CA PHE A 505 -3.90 -6.92 -5.38
C PHE A 505 -2.37 -7.03 -5.36
N ARG A 506 -1.86 -8.15 -4.86
CA ARG A 506 -0.42 -8.45 -4.94
C ARG A 506 -0.07 -8.97 -6.34
N LEU A 507 1.09 -8.57 -6.87
CA LEU A 507 1.64 -9.16 -8.09
C LEU A 507 2.83 -10.08 -7.76
N THR A 508 3.90 -9.54 -7.18
CA THR A 508 5.16 -10.30 -6.96
C THR A 508 5.97 -9.73 -5.79
N GLN A 509 6.76 -10.52 -5.06
CA GLN A 509 7.63 -10.05 -3.97
C GLN A 509 9.01 -10.71 -3.90
N GLY A 510 9.27 -11.80 -4.62
CA GLY A 510 10.54 -12.55 -4.63
C GLY A 510 11.75 -11.82 -5.25
N LEU A 511 11.82 -10.50 -5.07
CA LEU A 511 12.86 -9.61 -5.57
C LEU A 511 13.98 -9.45 -4.52
N GLU A 512 15.13 -8.96 -4.95
CA GLU A 512 16.35 -8.88 -4.11
C GLU A 512 16.37 -7.69 -3.14
N ALA A 513 15.55 -6.66 -3.39
CA ALA A 513 15.48 -5.40 -2.66
C ALA A 513 14.06 -4.83 -2.65
N GLY A 514 13.81 -3.88 -1.74
CA GLY A 514 12.63 -3.02 -1.82
C GLY A 514 12.60 -2.22 -3.12
N VAL A 515 11.43 -2.06 -3.73
CA VAL A 515 11.29 -1.53 -5.11
C VAL A 515 10.96 -0.05 -5.08
N THR A 516 11.92 0.79 -5.45
CA THR A 516 11.74 2.25 -5.51
C THR A 516 11.33 2.71 -6.90
N ARG A 517 11.70 2.00 -7.96
CA ARG A 517 11.34 2.39 -9.33
C ARG A 517 10.95 1.18 -10.17
N ILE A 518 9.93 1.36 -10.99
CA ILE A 518 9.55 0.40 -12.03
C ILE A 518 9.45 1.11 -13.38
N SER A 519 9.76 0.37 -14.45
CA SER A 519 9.64 0.85 -15.83
C SER A 519 9.36 -0.34 -16.76
N VAL A 520 8.64 -0.11 -17.87
CA VAL A 520 8.58 -1.10 -18.97
C VAL A 520 9.74 -0.81 -19.91
N GLY A 521 10.52 -1.83 -20.24
CA GLY A 521 11.58 -1.73 -21.24
C GLY A 521 11.06 -1.78 -22.67
N PRO A 522 11.88 -1.40 -23.65
CA PRO A 522 11.53 -1.49 -25.07
C PRO A 522 11.30 -2.94 -25.55
N ASP A 523 11.69 -3.94 -24.74
CA ASP A 523 11.44 -5.36 -24.97
C ASP A 523 10.18 -5.90 -24.26
N GLY A 524 9.36 -5.01 -23.69
CA GLY A 524 8.11 -5.36 -23.00
C GLY A 524 8.28 -5.95 -21.60
N ALA A 525 9.52 -6.09 -21.11
CA ALA A 525 9.78 -6.58 -19.76
C ALA A 525 9.61 -5.47 -18.70
N LEU A 526 9.32 -5.87 -17.46
CA LEU A 526 9.30 -4.96 -16.32
C LEU A 526 10.68 -4.88 -15.69
N TYR A 527 11.18 -3.68 -15.45
CA TYR A 527 12.45 -3.40 -14.80
C TYR A 527 12.18 -2.86 -13.41
N ALA A 528 12.84 -3.41 -12.40
CA ALA A 528 12.67 -3.05 -10.99
C ALA A 528 14.01 -2.55 -10.43
N GLY A 529 14.06 -1.26 -10.11
CA GLY A 529 15.14 -0.60 -9.41
C GLY A 529 14.97 -0.72 -7.90
N GLY A 530 15.98 -1.29 -7.24
CA GLY A 530 16.00 -1.57 -5.82
C GLY A 530 16.74 -0.50 -5.02
N LEU A 531 16.17 -0.09 -3.90
CA LEU A 531 16.77 0.82 -2.93
C LEU A 531 16.22 0.50 -1.54
N GLY A 532 17.09 0.57 -0.54
CA GLY A 532 16.72 0.56 0.86
C GLY A 532 17.75 1.34 1.69
N ALA A 533 17.31 1.80 2.85
CA ALA A 533 18.11 2.47 3.87
C ALA A 533 17.84 1.85 5.24
N ASP A 534 18.59 2.28 6.25
CA ASP A 534 18.36 1.91 7.63
C ASP A 534 17.04 2.47 8.19
N GLY A 535 16.68 2.05 9.40
CA GLY A 535 15.38 2.37 9.99
C GLY A 535 14.27 1.54 9.37
N ASN A 536 13.20 2.19 8.88
CA ASN A 536 12.02 1.52 8.32
C ASN A 536 11.88 1.68 6.79
N TRP A 537 12.87 2.27 6.12
CA TRP A 537 12.82 2.54 4.67
C TRP A 537 13.59 1.50 3.86
N GLY A 538 13.15 0.25 3.96
CA GLY A 538 13.70 -0.89 3.22
C GLY A 538 12.91 -2.15 3.55
N GLN A 539 13.01 -3.17 2.69
CA GLN A 539 12.38 -4.46 2.93
C GLN A 539 13.27 -5.31 3.85
N GLU A 540 12.67 -5.84 4.92
CA GLU A 540 13.37 -6.68 5.88
C GLU A 540 14.01 -7.92 5.21
N GLY A 541 15.27 -8.21 5.56
CA GLY A 541 16.02 -9.36 5.04
C GLY A 541 16.45 -9.24 3.57
N LYS A 542 16.38 -8.04 2.97
CA LYS A 542 16.73 -7.79 1.57
C LYS A 542 17.94 -6.86 1.43
N LEU A 543 18.46 -6.78 0.21
CA LEU A 543 19.53 -5.85 -0.14
C LEU A 543 19.03 -4.40 -0.08
N LYS A 544 19.96 -3.47 0.17
CA LYS A 544 19.74 -2.02 0.14
C LYS A 544 19.87 -1.40 -1.26
N TYR A 545 20.15 -2.23 -2.25
CA TYR A 545 20.41 -1.88 -3.65
C TYR A 545 19.89 -3.02 -4.53
N GLY A 546 19.57 -2.75 -5.78
CA GLY A 546 19.12 -3.79 -6.70
C GLY A 546 18.80 -3.29 -8.09
N LEU A 547 18.90 -4.16 -9.08
CA LEU A 547 18.38 -3.92 -10.42
C LEU A 547 18.03 -5.25 -11.07
N GLN A 548 16.73 -5.50 -11.22
CA GLN A 548 16.24 -6.77 -11.76
C GLN A 548 15.24 -6.54 -12.89
N LYS A 549 15.08 -7.57 -13.72
CA LYS A 549 14.16 -7.61 -14.84
C LYS A 549 13.20 -8.78 -14.70
N LEU A 550 11.92 -8.55 -14.98
CA LEU A 550 10.84 -9.51 -15.00
C LEU A 550 10.34 -9.62 -16.45
N THR A 551 10.79 -10.66 -17.15
CA THR A 551 10.42 -10.90 -18.56
C THR A 551 9.16 -11.76 -18.62
N PRO A 552 8.06 -11.32 -19.25
CA PRO A 552 6.89 -12.16 -19.48
C PRO A 552 7.30 -13.46 -20.20
N ASN A 553 6.86 -14.61 -19.70
CA ASN A 553 7.28 -15.93 -20.19
C ASN A 553 6.16 -16.74 -20.87
N GLY A 554 4.97 -16.16 -20.99
CA GLY A 554 3.81 -16.79 -21.62
C GLY A 554 3.04 -17.77 -20.73
N SER A 555 3.42 -17.94 -19.47
CA SER A 555 2.59 -18.66 -18.49
C SER A 555 1.29 -17.89 -18.22
N ASN A 556 0.33 -18.58 -17.60
CA ASN A 556 -0.99 -18.03 -17.30
C ASN A 556 -1.40 -18.47 -15.90
N ALA A 557 -0.74 -17.95 -14.87
CA ALA A 557 -1.01 -18.29 -13.48
C ALA A 557 -2.47 -18.04 -13.11
N PHE A 558 -3.01 -18.86 -12.21
CA PHE A 558 -4.35 -18.63 -11.68
C PHE A 558 -4.34 -17.47 -10.67
N ASP A 559 -4.93 -16.34 -11.04
CA ASP A 559 -4.96 -15.11 -10.24
C ASP A 559 -6.31 -14.37 -10.41
N ILE A 560 -6.63 -13.47 -9.47
CA ILE A 560 -7.80 -12.59 -9.56
C ILE A 560 -7.50 -11.52 -10.60
N ARG A 561 -8.07 -11.60 -11.79
CA ARG A 561 -7.85 -10.59 -12.84
C ARG A 561 -8.39 -9.22 -12.47
N ALA A 562 -9.63 -9.12 -12.00
CA ALA A 562 -10.26 -7.83 -11.67
C ALA A 562 -11.34 -8.00 -10.61
N MET A 563 -11.66 -6.90 -9.92
CA MET A 563 -12.80 -6.83 -9.00
C MET A 563 -13.56 -5.55 -9.32
N ARG A 564 -14.79 -5.69 -9.82
CA ARG A 564 -15.66 -4.57 -10.23
C ARG A 564 -16.78 -4.38 -9.24
N ALA A 565 -17.06 -3.15 -8.86
CA ALA A 565 -18.25 -2.85 -8.11
C ALA A 565 -19.49 -3.04 -9.00
N VAL A 566 -20.51 -3.69 -8.47
CA VAL A 566 -21.83 -3.84 -9.09
C VAL A 566 -22.90 -3.42 -8.07
N PRO A 567 -24.15 -3.13 -8.48
CA PRO A 567 -25.20 -2.83 -7.53
C PRO A 567 -25.30 -3.92 -6.45
N GLY A 568 -25.14 -3.52 -5.18
CA GLY A 568 -25.24 -4.41 -4.02
C GLY A 568 -24.08 -5.41 -3.83
N GLY A 569 -22.95 -5.28 -4.55
CA GLY A 569 -21.88 -6.26 -4.44
C GLY A 569 -20.67 -6.06 -5.35
N PHE A 570 -20.00 -7.16 -5.70
CA PHE A 570 -18.83 -7.15 -6.58
C PHE A 570 -18.84 -8.30 -7.59
N ALA A 571 -18.29 -8.06 -8.77
CA ALA A 571 -17.92 -9.10 -9.73
C ALA A 571 -16.40 -9.31 -9.69
N LEU A 572 -15.95 -10.47 -9.22
CA LEU A 572 -14.55 -10.91 -9.26
C LEU A 572 -14.32 -11.74 -10.52
N GLU A 573 -13.38 -11.30 -11.35
CA GLU A 573 -12.93 -11.99 -12.57
C GLU A 573 -11.59 -12.67 -12.29
N TYR A 574 -11.41 -13.92 -12.70
CA TYR A 574 -10.21 -14.72 -12.54
C TYR A 574 -9.58 -15.04 -13.91
N THR A 575 -8.26 -15.24 -13.96
CA THR A 575 -7.52 -15.52 -15.21
C THR A 575 -7.89 -16.88 -15.83
N GLN A 576 -8.23 -17.86 -15.00
CA GLN A 576 -8.64 -19.21 -15.39
C GLN A 576 -10.05 -19.56 -14.86
N PRO A 577 -10.74 -20.53 -15.48
CA PRO A 577 -12.02 -21.04 -14.97
C PRO A 577 -11.86 -21.68 -13.59
N LEU A 578 -12.84 -21.54 -12.70
CA LEU A 578 -12.86 -22.22 -11.39
C LEU A 578 -13.07 -23.73 -11.53
N SER A 579 -12.49 -24.49 -10.59
CA SER A 579 -12.74 -25.93 -10.44
C SER A 579 -14.19 -26.23 -10.06
N THR A 580 -14.63 -27.48 -10.27
CA THR A 580 -15.96 -27.92 -9.84
C THR A 580 -16.07 -27.91 -8.31
N GLU A 581 -14.97 -28.21 -7.63
CA GLU A 581 -14.83 -28.23 -6.18
C GLU A 581 -15.00 -26.81 -5.61
N THR A 582 -14.32 -25.81 -6.18
CA THR A 582 -14.48 -24.41 -5.77
C THR A 582 -15.87 -23.87 -6.14
N ALA A 583 -16.45 -24.30 -7.27
CA ALA A 583 -17.81 -23.91 -7.65
C ALA A 583 -18.90 -24.48 -6.71
N THR A 584 -18.60 -25.56 -6.00
CA THR A 584 -19.53 -26.15 -5.02
C THR A 584 -19.55 -25.30 -3.75
N ASP A 585 -20.75 -24.95 -3.27
CA ASP A 585 -20.95 -24.07 -2.12
C ASP A 585 -20.22 -22.70 -2.24
N LEU A 586 -20.10 -22.19 -3.48
CA LEU A 586 -19.26 -21.04 -3.86
C LEU A 586 -19.32 -19.85 -2.89
N VAL A 587 -20.51 -19.49 -2.41
CA VAL A 587 -20.70 -18.36 -1.48
C VAL A 587 -19.94 -18.50 -0.16
N LYS A 588 -19.72 -19.72 0.33
CA LYS A 588 -19.02 -20.00 1.60
C LYS A 588 -17.50 -19.83 1.49
N HIS A 589 -16.95 -19.75 0.28
CA HIS A 589 -15.51 -19.59 0.05
C HIS A 589 -15.02 -18.14 0.22
N TYR A 590 -15.91 -17.18 0.45
CA TYR A 590 -15.54 -15.77 0.56
C TYR A 590 -15.56 -15.28 2.00
N LYS A 591 -14.48 -14.59 2.39
CA LYS A 591 -14.43 -13.82 3.64
C LYS A 591 -14.39 -12.34 3.30
N ILE A 592 -15.30 -11.56 3.87
CA ILE A 592 -15.47 -10.15 3.52
C ILE A 592 -15.40 -9.30 4.79
N LYS A 593 -14.62 -8.22 4.73
CA LYS A 593 -14.58 -7.18 5.74
C LYS A 593 -14.68 -5.81 5.08
N GLN A 594 -15.19 -4.82 5.80
CA GLN A 594 -15.06 -3.43 5.38
C GLN A 594 -14.68 -2.52 6.55
N TRP A 595 -14.03 -1.40 6.26
CA TRP A 595 -13.67 -0.38 7.23
C TRP A 595 -13.47 0.98 6.56
N GLY A 596 -13.52 2.05 7.35
CA GLY A 596 -13.12 3.39 6.94
C GLY A 596 -11.79 3.79 7.57
N TYR A 597 -11.35 5.01 7.26
CA TYR A 597 -10.20 5.64 7.90
C TYR A 597 -10.58 7.03 8.41
N THR A 598 -10.02 7.40 9.56
CA THR A 598 -10.06 8.77 10.08
C THR A 598 -8.63 9.30 10.12
N PRO A 599 -8.31 10.37 9.35
CA PRO A 599 -7.03 11.04 9.43
C PRO A 599 -6.78 11.62 10.83
N THR A 600 -5.62 11.33 11.42
CA THR A 600 -5.15 11.94 12.67
C THR A 600 -3.75 12.50 12.48
N ALA A 601 -3.22 13.29 13.42
CA ALA A 601 -1.85 13.79 13.34
C ALA A 601 -0.77 12.69 13.53
N ASP A 602 -1.16 11.52 14.03
CA ASP A 602 -0.27 10.40 14.31
C ASP A 602 0.30 9.77 13.03
N TYR A 603 1.37 8.99 13.17
CA TYR A 603 1.93 8.26 12.04
C TYR A 603 1.00 7.11 11.63
N GLY A 604 0.33 7.26 10.48
CA GLY A 604 -0.69 6.30 10.03
C GLY A 604 -1.98 6.49 10.82
N GLY A 605 -2.92 5.57 10.67
CA GLY A 605 -4.18 5.67 11.39
C GLY A 605 -4.92 4.33 11.47
N PRO A 606 -5.72 4.14 12.53
CA PRO A 606 -6.44 2.90 12.71
C PRO A 606 -7.52 2.72 11.65
N LYS A 607 -7.87 1.46 11.40
CA LYS A 607 -9.12 1.12 10.72
C LYS A 607 -10.28 1.50 11.64
N ILE A 608 -11.27 2.20 11.11
CA ILE A 608 -12.45 2.65 11.86
C ILE A 608 -13.69 1.92 11.38
N GLY A 609 -14.48 1.42 12.32
CA GLY A 609 -15.72 0.70 12.03
C GLY A 609 -15.47 -0.56 11.21
N GLU A 610 -14.42 -1.31 11.54
CA GLU A 610 -14.16 -2.60 10.90
C GLU A 610 -15.30 -3.57 11.20
N GLU A 611 -15.92 -4.09 10.16
CA GLU A 611 -17.04 -5.03 10.26
C GLU A 611 -16.86 -6.20 9.29
N ALA A 612 -17.20 -7.40 9.75
CA ALA A 612 -17.29 -8.57 8.90
C ALA A 612 -18.65 -8.57 8.17
N LEU A 613 -18.63 -8.86 6.87
CA LEU A 613 -19.83 -9.00 6.05
C LEU A 613 -19.95 -10.44 5.54
N THR A 614 -21.18 -10.86 5.29
CA THR A 614 -21.49 -12.17 4.71
C THR A 614 -22.05 -11.98 3.31
N ALA A 615 -21.48 -12.68 2.33
CA ALA A 615 -22.08 -12.76 1.00
C ALA A 615 -23.42 -13.47 1.09
N GLN A 616 -24.49 -12.85 0.61
CA GLN A 616 -25.81 -13.46 0.52
C GLN A 616 -25.88 -14.48 -0.61
N SER A 617 -25.20 -14.19 -1.72
CA SER A 617 -25.14 -15.09 -2.88
C SER A 617 -23.82 -14.93 -3.62
N ALA A 618 -23.46 -15.98 -4.36
CA ALA A 618 -22.35 -15.99 -5.31
C ALA A 618 -22.82 -16.68 -6.60
N SER A 619 -22.86 -15.94 -7.70
CA SER A 619 -23.23 -16.45 -9.02
C SER A 619 -22.00 -16.63 -9.89
N LEU A 620 -21.82 -17.83 -10.44
CA LEU A 620 -20.70 -18.16 -11.32
C LEU A 620 -21.11 -17.98 -12.79
N SER A 621 -20.29 -17.28 -13.57
CA SER A 621 -20.48 -17.14 -15.02
C SER A 621 -20.37 -18.47 -15.75
N ALA A 622 -20.92 -18.54 -16.97
CA ALA A 622 -20.92 -19.75 -17.79
C ALA A 622 -19.50 -20.26 -18.12
N ASP A 623 -18.55 -19.35 -18.34
CA ASP A 623 -17.13 -19.68 -18.56
C ASP A 623 -16.37 -20.01 -17.26
N ARG A 624 -17.06 -19.93 -16.11
CA ARG A 624 -16.56 -20.11 -14.75
C ARG A 624 -15.39 -19.19 -14.38
N LYS A 625 -15.24 -18.04 -15.05
CA LYS A 625 -14.17 -17.07 -14.75
C LYS A 625 -14.61 -15.89 -13.91
N THR A 626 -15.91 -15.66 -13.76
CA THR A 626 -16.44 -14.51 -13.03
C THR A 626 -17.40 -14.97 -11.94
N VAL A 627 -17.18 -14.47 -10.73
CA VAL A 627 -18.09 -14.65 -9.59
C VAL A 627 -18.70 -13.32 -9.23
N THR A 628 -20.02 -13.22 -9.30
CA THR A 628 -20.78 -12.06 -8.84
C THR A 628 -21.30 -12.33 -7.43
N LEU A 629 -20.78 -11.58 -6.46
CA LEU A 629 -21.18 -11.61 -5.06
C LEU A 629 -22.25 -10.56 -4.80
N THR A 630 -23.32 -10.94 -4.09
CA THR A 630 -24.25 -9.98 -3.47
C THR A 630 -23.90 -9.87 -1.98
N ILE A 631 -23.65 -8.66 -1.50
CA ILE A 631 -23.14 -8.41 -0.16
C ILE A 631 -24.01 -7.32 0.50
N PRO A 632 -25.05 -7.71 1.25
CA PRO A 632 -25.82 -6.76 2.04
C PRO A 632 -24.94 -6.03 3.06
N GLY A 633 -25.21 -4.74 3.27
CA GLY A 633 -24.49 -3.93 4.26
C GLY A 633 -23.23 -3.22 3.74
N LEU A 634 -22.94 -3.30 2.44
CA LEU A 634 -21.88 -2.48 1.82
C LEU A 634 -22.16 -0.99 2.05
N LYS A 635 -21.13 -0.27 2.49
CA LYS A 635 -21.19 1.18 2.72
C LYS A 635 -20.21 1.88 1.79
N ALA A 636 -20.62 3.01 1.24
CA ALA A 636 -19.71 3.92 0.55
C ALA A 636 -18.66 4.47 1.54
N ASP A 637 -17.57 5.01 0.99
CA ASP A 637 -16.42 5.51 1.74
C ASP A 637 -15.78 4.44 2.64
N ARG A 638 -15.60 3.25 2.08
CA ARG A 638 -14.96 2.11 2.75
C ARG A 638 -13.89 1.47 1.89
N VAL A 639 -12.92 0.85 2.54
CA VAL A 639 -12.17 -0.26 1.95
C VAL A 639 -12.96 -1.53 2.22
N VAL A 640 -13.20 -2.32 1.18
CA VAL A 640 -13.81 -3.64 1.27
C VAL A 640 -12.76 -4.68 0.90
N HIS A 641 -12.37 -5.48 1.88
CA HIS A 641 -11.43 -6.58 1.70
C HIS A 641 -12.21 -7.86 1.43
N VAL A 642 -12.04 -8.40 0.23
CA VAL A 642 -12.62 -9.68 -0.18
C VAL A 642 -11.49 -10.69 -0.32
N ARG A 643 -11.58 -11.78 0.45
CA ARG A 643 -10.67 -12.92 0.35
C ARG A 643 -11.37 -14.11 -0.28
N SER A 644 -10.63 -14.84 -1.11
CA SER A 644 -10.97 -16.16 -1.67
C SER A 644 -10.01 -17.23 -1.11
N PRO A 645 -10.05 -17.54 0.21
CA PRO A 645 -9.00 -18.30 0.88
C PRO A 645 -8.90 -19.72 0.34
N ARG A 646 -7.72 -20.33 0.48
CA ARG A 646 -7.46 -21.71 0.05
C ARG A 646 -8.25 -22.71 0.93
N PRO A 647 -8.72 -23.84 0.36
CA PRO A 647 -8.57 -24.26 -1.03
C PRO A 647 -9.47 -23.45 -1.98
N PHE A 648 -8.87 -22.81 -2.98
CA PHE A 648 -9.54 -22.08 -4.04
C PHE A 648 -8.72 -22.30 -5.32
N SER A 649 -9.29 -23.05 -6.26
CA SER A 649 -8.51 -23.61 -7.38
C SER A 649 -9.16 -23.41 -8.74
N SER A 650 -8.33 -23.38 -9.76
CA SER A 650 -8.75 -23.37 -11.16
C SER A 650 -9.21 -24.76 -11.60
N SER A 651 -9.86 -24.83 -12.77
CA SER A 651 -10.25 -26.09 -13.41
C SER A 651 -9.10 -27.04 -13.74
N THR A 652 -7.85 -26.54 -13.70
CA THR A 652 -6.62 -27.35 -13.88
C THR A 652 -6.01 -27.79 -12.54
N GLY A 653 -6.61 -27.41 -11.40
CA GLY A 653 -6.14 -27.73 -10.06
C GLY A 653 -5.09 -26.75 -9.52
N GLU A 654 -4.79 -25.66 -10.23
CA GLU A 654 -3.85 -24.64 -9.77
C GLU A 654 -4.44 -23.83 -8.62
N SER A 655 -3.66 -23.61 -7.57
CA SER A 655 -4.04 -22.75 -6.45
C SER A 655 -3.94 -21.27 -6.82
N LEU A 656 -4.87 -20.47 -6.31
CA LEU A 656 -4.87 -19.03 -6.55
C LEU A 656 -3.57 -18.38 -6.02
N TRP A 657 -2.88 -17.63 -6.89
CA TRP A 657 -1.59 -16.99 -6.62
C TRP A 657 -1.67 -16.03 -5.44
N SER A 658 -2.61 -15.07 -5.50
CA SER A 658 -2.99 -14.25 -4.35
C SER A 658 -4.51 -14.24 -4.18
N THR A 659 -4.96 -14.46 -2.94
CA THR A 659 -6.38 -14.65 -2.62
C THR A 659 -7.11 -13.38 -2.21
N GLU A 660 -6.40 -12.27 -2.09
CA GLU A 660 -6.86 -11.07 -1.39
C GLU A 660 -7.02 -9.89 -2.37
N ALA A 661 -8.13 -9.16 -2.23
CA ALA A 661 -8.44 -7.96 -2.98
C ALA A 661 -8.96 -6.87 -2.02
N TRP A 662 -8.35 -5.69 -2.05
CA TRP A 662 -8.80 -4.54 -1.26
C TRP A 662 -9.42 -3.50 -2.19
N TYR A 663 -10.75 -3.42 -2.19
CA TYR A 663 -11.50 -2.49 -3.02
C TYR A 663 -11.76 -1.19 -2.26
N THR A 664 -11.40 -0.04 -2.83
CA THR A 664 -11.77 1.28 -2.33
C THR A 664 -13.12 1.68 -2.90
N LEU A 665 -14.18 1.58 -2.10
CA LEU A 665 -15.57 1.82 -2.49
C LEU A 665 -15.99 3.23 -2.10
N ASN A 666 -15.60 4.23 -2.89
CA ASN A 666 -16.00 5.62 -2.68
C ASN A 666 -17.50 5.82 -2.94
N GLN A 667 -18.04 5.11 -3.93
CA GLN A 667 -19.46 5.09 -4.28
C GLN A 667 -19.91 3.69 -4.67
N VAL A 668 -21.12 3.31 -4.25
CA VAL A 668 -21.77 2.07 -4.71
C VAL A 668 -22.41 2.33 -6.08
N PRO A 669 -22.09 1.53 -7.12
CA PRO A 669 -22.68 1.69 -8.45
C PRO A 669 -24.20 1.54 -8.43
N GLY A 670 -24.88 2.44 -9.15
CA GLY A 670 -26.32 2.39 -9.38
C GLY A 670 -27.12 2.34 -8.08
N GLY A 671 -27.08 3.41 -7.27
CA GLY A 671 -27.82 3.54 -6.00
C GLY A 671 -29.13 2.75 -6.02
N THR A 672 -29.31 1.87 -5.03
CA THR A 672 -30.17 0.68 -5.05
C THR A 672 -31.35 0.81 -6.03
N PRO A 673 -31.39 0.02 -7.13
CA PRO A 673 -32.52 0.05 -8.03
C PRO A 673 -33.78 -0.35 -7.28
N GLY A 674 -34.70 0.60 -7.14
CA GLY A 674 -35.93 0.45 -6.38
C GLY A 674 -37.09 1.01 -7.17
N THR A 675 -38.24 0.33 -7.14
CA THR A 675 -39.50 0.89 -7.63
C THR A 675 -40.41 1.14 -6.44
N GLY A 676 -40.79 2.39 -6.23
CA GLY A 676 -41.63 2.78 -5.10
C GLY A 676 -41.86 4.28 -5.06
N GLU A 677 -42.35 4.74 -3.92
CA GLU A 677 -42.60 6.17 -3.69
C GLU A 677 -41.28 6.90 -3.42
N VAL A 678 -41.08 8.05 -4.07
CA VAL A 678 -40.01 9.00 -3.75
C VAL A 678 -40.61 10.08 -2.84
N LYS A 679 -40.10 10.27 -1.64
CA LYS A 679 -40.76 11.07 -0.59
C LYS A 679 -39.96 12.28 -0.14
N ALA A 680 -40.64 13.40 0.07
CA ALA A 680 -40.11 14.58 0.76
C ALA A 680 -41.21 15.28 1.55
N LEU A 681 -40.86 15.86 2.70
CA LEU A 681 -41.79 16.61 3.56
C LEU A 681 -43.09 15.85 3.90
N GLY A 682 -43.00 14.53 4.08
CA GLY A 682 -44.15 13.66 4.36
C GLY A 682 -45.08 13.40 3.17
N LYS A 683 -44.70 13.81 1.95
CA LYS A 683 -45.46 13.67 0.70
C LYS A 683 -44.65 12.94 -0.37
N CYS A 684 -45.32 12.62 -1.47
CA CYS A 684 -44.76 11.84 -2.58
C CYS A 684 -44.50 12.73 -3.80
N LEU A 685 -43.42 12.42 -4.50
CA LEU A 685 -43.12 12.92 -5.84
C LEU A 685 -44.17 12.37 -6.80
N ASP A 686 -44.87 13.25 -7.49
CA ASP A 686 -46.10 12.94 -8.21
C ASP A 686 -46.07 13.52 -9.63
N VAL A 687 -46.51 12.72 -10.60
CA VAL A 687 -46.80 13.20 -11.96
C VAL A 687 -48.20 13.78 -11.99
N ASP A 688 -48.31 15.08 -12.25
CA ASP A 688 -49.57 15.81 -12.18
C ASP A 688 -50.67 15.15 -13.03
N ASN A 689 -51.81 14.86 -12.38
CA ASN A 689 -52.96 14.17 -12.97
C ASN A 689 -52.65 12.83 -13.68
N SER A 690 -51.55 12.16 -13.33
CA SER A 690 -51.04 11.00 -14.08
C SER A 690 -50.81 11.28 -15.58
N GLY A 691 -50.53 12.54 -15.94
CA GLY A 691 -50.32 12.96 -17.32
C GLY A 691 -49.03 12.37 -17.90
N ALA A 692 -49.15 11.58 -18.97
CA ALA A 692 -48.00 10.98 -19.65
C ALA A 692 -47.48 11.83 -20.83
N ALA A 693 -48.01 13.03 -21.06
CA ALA A 693 -47.52 13.92 -22.11
C ALA A 693 -46.15 14.50 -21.74
N ASP A 694 -45.31 14.73 -22.74
CA ASP A 694 -44.02 15.41 -22.54
C ASP A 694 -44.25 16.83 -22.02
N GLY A 695 -43.53 17.17 -20.96
CA GLY A 695 -43.67 18.44 -20.26
C GLY A 695 -44.69 18.44 -19.14
N THR A 696 -45.31 17.31 -18.80
CA THR A 696 -46.19 17.21 -17.62
C THR A 696 -45.42 17.61 -16.36
N LYS A 697 -46.03 18.46 -15.53
CA LYS A 697 -45.42 18.98 -14.30
C LYS A 697 -45.20 17.85 -13.29
N VAL A 698 -44.05 17.85 -12.63
CA VAL A 698 -43.81 17.02 -11.44
C VAL A 698 -44.01 17.86 -10.18
N GLN A 699 -44.69 17.30 -9.19
CA GLN A 699 -45.17 18.01 -8.01
C GLN A 699 -45.04 17.18 -6.74
N LEU A 700 -45.27 17.81 -5.58
CA LEU A 700 -45.61 17.09 -4.35
C LEU A 700 -47.11 16.84 -4.28
N TRP A 701 -47.48 15.63 -3.88
CA TRP A 701 -48.86 15.25 -3.61
C TRP A 701 -48.93 14.27 -2.43
N THR A 702 -50.07 14.25 -1.74
CA THR A 702 -50.38 13.28 -0.70
C THR A 702 -50.17 11.85 -1.23
N CYS A 703 -49.39 11.04 -0.52
CA CYS A 703 -49.09 9.69 -0.95
C CYS A 703 -50.36 8.84 -1.08
N ASN A 704 -50.61 8.31 -2.28
CA ASN A 704 -51.85 7.63 -2.65
C ASN A 704 -51.62 6.29 -3.40
N ASN A 705 -50.37 5.81 -3.48
CA ASN A 705 -49.98 4.54 -4.12
C ASN A 705 -50.35 4.38 -5.61
N THR A 706 -50.72 5.46 -6.30
CA THR A 706 -51.04 5.42 -7.74
C THR A 706 -49.79 5.28 -8.61
N GLY A 707 -49.98 4.94 -9.89
CA GLY A 707 -48.88 4.86 -10.86
C GLY A 707 -48.11 6.18 -11.05
N ALA A 708 -48.73 7.33 -10.78
CA ALA A 708 -48.10 8.64 -10.84
C ALA A 708 -47.04 8.89 -9.75
N GLN A 709 -47.05 8.06 -8.69
CA GLN A 709 -46.13 8.16 -7.55
C GLN A 709 -45.17 6.98 -7.46
N LYS A 710 -45.27 6.02 -8.40
CA LYS A 710 -44.36 4.88 -8.49
C LYS A 710 -43.21 5.24 -9.42
N TRP A 711 -42.06 5.52 -8.82
CA TRP A 711 -40.84 5.85 -9.53
C TRP A 711 -39.87 4.67 -9.47
N THR A 712 -39.31 4.32 -10.62
CA THR A 712 -38.18 3.40 -10.73
C THR A 712 -36.90 4.22 -10.78
N VAL A 713 -36.09 4.13 -9.71
CA VAL A 713 -34.70 4.62 -9.73
C VAL A 713 -33.86 3.55 -10.42
N ALA A 714 -33.36 3.84 -11.61
CA ALA A 714 -32.61 2.89 -12.41
C ALA A 714 -31.09 3.06 -12.20
N ALA A 715 -30.35 1.95 -12.34
CA ALA A 715 -28.89 1.94 -12.21
C ALA A 715 -28.17 2.87 -13.20
N ASP A 716 -28.82 3.22 -14.32
CA ASP A 716 -28.33 4.16 -15.33
C ASP A 716 -28.46 5.64 -14.91
N GLY A 717 -28.92 5.91 -13.68
CA GLY A 717 -29.14 7.25 -13.12
C GLY A 717 -30.46 7.90 -13.55
N THR A 718 -31.34 7.22 -14.28
CA THR A 718 -32.68 7.75 -14.59
C THR A 718 -33.66 7.46 -13.45
N VAL A 719 -34.63 8.37 -13.26
CA VAL A 719 -35.76 8.18 -12.34
C VAL A 719 -37.02 8.18 -13.19
N LYS A 720 -37.74 7.06 -13.24
CA LYS A 720 -38.76 6.80 -14.27
C LYS A 720 -40.15 6.61 -13.66
N ALA A 721 -41.17 7.24 -14.23
CA ALA A 721 -42.58 6.99 -13.92
C ALA A 721 -43.40 6.99 -15.21
N LEU A 722 -44.47 6.18 -15.25
CA LEU A 722 -45.37 6.09 -16.42
C LEU A 722 -44.64 5.87 -17.77
N GLY A 723 -43.52 5.13 -17.74
CA GLY A 723 -42.70 4.85 -18.93
C GLY A 723 -41.82 6.01 -19.41
N LYS A 724 -41.70 7.09 -18.64
CA LYS A 724 -40.95 8.31 -18.96
C LYS A 724 -39.99 8.70 -17.84
N CYS A 725 -39.13 9.68 -18.12
CA CYS A 725 -38.03 10.08 -17.23
C CYS A 725 -38.33 11.40 -16.52
N LEU A 726 -37.89 11.52 -15.27
CA LEU A 726 -37.79 12.76 -14.51
C LEU A 726 -36.74 13.67 -15.19
N ASP A 727 -37.17 14.83 -15.66
CA ASP A 727 -36.44 15.65 -16.61
C ASP A 727 -36.34 17.10 -16.13
N VAL A 728 -35.16 17.71 -16.30
CA VAL A 728 -34.98 19.15 -16.16
C VAL A 728 -35.35 19.83 -17.47
N SER A 729 -36.38 20.69 -17.45
CA SER A 729 -36.92 21.31 -18.66
C SER A 729 -35.84 22.03 -19.48
N GLY A 730 -35.66 21.57 -20.73
CA GLY A 730 -34.67 22.13 -21.66
C GLY A 730 -33.21 21.93 -21.24
N GLY A 731 -32.94 21.09 -20.25
CA GLY A 731 -31.59 20.93 -19.66
C GLY A 731 -31.07 22.20 -18.96
N GLY A 732 -31.97 23.07 -18.50
CA GLY A 732 -31.61 24.33 -17.85
C GLY A 732 -30.80 24.16 -16.56
N SER A 733 -30.06 25.20 -16.18
CA SER A 733 -29.22 25.21 -14.96
C SER A 733 -29.54 26.36 -14.01
N ALA A 734 -30.55 27.19 -14.31
CA ALA A 734 -30.99 28.29 -13.45
C ALA A 734 -31.79 27.77 -12.24
N ASP A 735 -31.72 28.48 -11.11
CA ASP A 735 -32.59 28.18 -9.97
C ASP A 735 -34.06 28.42 -10.35
N GLY A 736 -34.93 27.52 -9.91
CA GLY A 736 -36.35 27.52 -10.27
C GLY A 736 -36.67 26.87 -11.61
N THR A 737 -35.69 26.29 -12.31
CA THR A 737 -35.95 25.53 -13.56
C THR A 737 -36.94 24.41 -13.28
N LYS A 738 -37.99 24.32 -14.10
CA LYS A 738 -39.06 23.33 -13.96
C LYS A 738 -38.52 21.89 -14.09
N VAL A 739 -38.93 21.03 -13.16
CA VAL A 739 -38.80 19.57 -13.29
C VAL A 739 -40.10 18.99 -13.83
N GLN A 740 -39.99 18.09 -14.80
CA GLN A 740 -41.12 17.59 -15.59
C GLN A 740 -40.96 16.12 -15.94
N LEU A 741 -42.01 15.52 -16.50
CA LEU A 741 -41.95 14.22 -17.13
C LEU A 741 -41.65 14.38 -18.62
N TRP A 742 -40.69 13.61 -19.14
CA TRP A 742 -40.31 13.66 -20.55
C TRP A 742 -39.91 12.28 -21.08
N THR A 743 -40.12 12.06 -22.37
CA THR A 743 -39.66 10.86 -23.09
C THR A 743 -38.19 10.61 -22.81
N CYS A 744 -37.84 9.41 -22.34
CA CYS A 744 -36.45 9.09 -22.02
C CYS A 744 -35.56 9.21 -23.26
N ASN A 745 -34.57 10.10 -23.22
CA ASN A 745 -33.70 10.46 -24.34
C ASN A 745 -32.21 10.35 -24.00
N ASN A 746 -31.87 9.78 -22.84
CA ASN A 746 -30.52 9.58 -22.33
C ASN A 746 -29.68 10.85 -22.14
N SER A 747 -30.27 12.03 -22.23
CA SER A 747 -29.57 13.30 -21.93
C SER A 747 -29.21 13.42 -20.45
N GLY A 748 -28.26 14.29 -20.14
CA GLY A 748 -27.89 14.60 -18.75
C GLY A 748 -29.01 15.27 -17.95
N ALA A 749 -30.01 15.86 -18.62
CA ALA A 749 -31.20 16.46 -18.00
C ALA A 749 -32.07 15.42 -17.28
N GLN A 750 -31.90 14.14 -17.62
CA GLN A 750 -32.67 13.01 -17.08
C GLN A 750 -31.86 12.14 -16.10
N LYS A 751 -30.64 12.58 -15.75
CA LYS A 751 -29.78 11.88 -14.81
C LYS A 751 -29.90 12.48 -13.42
N TRP A 752 -30.04 11.63 -12.41
CA TRP A 752 -30.20 11.98 -11.02
C TRP A 752 -29.37 11.03 -10.16
N ALA A 753 -28.75 11.58 -9.12
CA ALA A 753 -27.89 10.85 -8.19
C ALA A 753 -28.30 11.16 -6.76
N GLY A 754 -28.84 10.16 -6.07
CA GLY A 754 -29.05 10.22 -4.62
C GLY A 754 -27.71 10.38 -3.88
N GLN A 755 -27.68 11.27 -2.91
CA GLN A 755 -26.51 11.56 -2.08
C GLN A 755 -26.70 11.00 -0.67
N ALA A 756 -25.59 10.75 0.02
CA ALA A 756 -25.61 10.25 1.40
C ALA A 756 -26.30 11.20 2.38
N ASP A 757 -26.35 12.50 2.07
CA ASP A 757 -27.02 13.50 2.89
C ASP A 757 -28.54 13.56 2.65
N GLY A 758 -29.09 12.71 1.78
CA GLY A 758 -30.51 12.67 1.42
C GLY A 758 -30.89 13.61 0.29
N THR A 759 -29.97 14.37 -0.31
CA THR A 759 -30.28 15.16 -1.51
C THR A 759 -30.30 14.29 -2.77
N VAL A 760 -31.04 14.71 -3.80
CA VAL A 760 -31.05 14.08 -5.12
C VAL A 760 -30.55 15.10 -6.12
N ARG A 761 -29.37 14.88 -6.70
CA ARG A 761 -28.65 15.85 -7.52
C ARG A 761 -28.72 15.51 -8.99
N ASN A 762 -28.96 16.49 -9.85
CA ASN A 762 -28.78 16.34 -11.29
C ASN A 762 -27.31 16.60 -11.65
N PRO A 763 -26.54 15.62 -12.17
CA PRO A 763 -25.11 15.79 -12.41
C PRO A 763 -24.77 16.83 -13.50
N GLN A 764 -25.63 17.01 -14.51
CA GLN A 764 -25.40 17.97 -15.59
C GLN A 764 -25.40 19.43 -15.08
N SER A 765 -26.40 19.77 -14.26
CA SER A 765 -26.53 21.12 -13.69
C SER A 765 -25.76 21.31 -12.39
N GLY A 766 -25.42 20.23 -11.70
CA GLY A 766 -24.82 20.25 -10.38
C GLY A 766 -25.77 20.69 -9.26
N LYS A 767 -27.09 20.76 -9.52
CA LYS A 767 -28.13 21.26 -8.61
C LYS A 767 -29.05 20.16 -8.10
N CYS A 768 -29.82 20.47 -7.06
CA CYS A 768 -30.65 19.53 -6.32
C CYS A 768 -32.11 19.58 -6.76
N LEU A 769 -32.79 18.43 -6.65
CA LEU A 769 -34.24 18.31 -6.72
C LEU A 769 -34.85 18.99 -5.49
N ASP A 770 -35.70 19.99 -5.71
CA ASP A 770 -36.13 20.93 -4.68
C ASP A 770 -37.65 21.12 -4.71
N VAL A 771 -38.26 21.14 -3.53
CA VAL A 771 -39.67 21.51 -3.34
C VAL A 771 -39.76 23.03 -3.23
N ASP A 772 -40.46 23.67 -4.17
CA ASP A 772 -40.51 25.13 -4.23
C ASP A 772 -41.00 25.75 -2.91
N ASN A 773 -40.19 26.64 -2.36
CA ASN A 773 -40.42 27.33 -1.09
C ASN A 773 -40.72 26.40 0.10
N ALA A 774 -40.27 25.13 0.05
CA ALA A 774 -40.63 24.10 1.01
C ALA A 774 -42.15 23.92 1.20
N GLY A 775 -42.95 24.22 0.17
CA GLY A 775 -44.40 24.15 0.22
C GLY A 775 -44.90 22.72 0.44
N THR A 776 -45.86 22.55 1.36
CA THR A 776 -46.44 21.26 1.71
C THR A 776 -47.86 21.07 1.17
N ALA A 777 -48.40 22.03 0.42
CA ALA A 777 -49.71 21.89 -0.22
C ALA A 777 -49.65 20.88 -1.38
N ASP A 778 -50.74 20.14 -1.61
CA ASP A 778 -50.86 19.30 -2.80
C ASP A 778 -50.79 20.15 -4.06
N GLY A 779 -49.98 19.70 -5.02
CA GLY A 779 -49.73 20.42 -6.28
C GLY A 779 -48.53 21.37 -6.26
N THR A 780 -47.82 21.49 -5.13
CA THR A 780 -46.58 22.28 -5.02
C THR A 780 -45.57 21.78 -6.05
N LYS A 781 -45.03 22.68 -6.88
CA LYS A 781 -44.11 22.31 -7.96
C LYS A 781 -42.76 21.84 -7.40
N VAL A 782 -42.15 20.90 -8.12
CA VAL A 782 -40.75 20.50 -7.91
C VAL A 782 -39.88 21.19 -8.96
N GLN A 783 -38.72 21.66 -8.54
CA GLN A 783 -37.83 22.47 -9.34
C GLN A 783 -36.37 22.08 -9.13
N LEU A 784 -35.51 22.65 -9.96
CA LEU A 784 -34.07 22.59 -9.79
C LEU A 784 -33.60 23.79 -8.97
N TRP A 785 -32.82 23.55 -7.92
CA TRP A 785 -32.30 24.62 -7.07
C TRP A 785 -30.88 24.33 -6.59
N THR A 786 -30.10 25.39 -6.34
CA THR A 786 -28.79 25.32 -5.71
C THR A 786 -28.86 24.49 -4.43
N CYS A 787 -28.00 23.47 -4.31
CA CYS A 787 -28.01 22.57 -3.16
C CYS A 787 -27.69 23.35 -1.88
N ASN A 788 -28.66 23.45 -0.97
CA ASN A 788 -28.58 24.22 0.28
C ASN A 788 -28.82 23.37 1.53
N GLY A 789 -29.07 22.07 1.37
CA GLY A 789 -29.19 21.11 2.47
C GLY A 789 -30.47 21.22 3.31
N THR A 790 -31.41 22.10 2.94
CA THR A 790 -32.68 22.26 3.65
C THR A 790 -33.60 21.06 3.47
N GLY A 791 -34.63 20.94 4.32
CA GLY A 791 -35.64 19.88 4.24
C GLY A 791 -36.37 19.81 2.89
N ALA A 792 -36.45 20.93 2.15
CA ALA A 792 -37.03 20.98 0.80
C ALA A 792 -36.27 20.15 -0.25
N GLN A 793 -35.02 19.77 0.06
CA GLN A 793 -34.14 19.02 -0.84
C GLN A 793 -33.86 17.60 -0.33
N LYS A 794 -34.47 17.20 0.79
CA LYS A 794 -34.25 15.88 1.38
C LYS A 794 -35.31 14.92 0.86
N TRP A 795 -34.86 13.93 0.10
CA TRP A 795 -35.69 12.92 -0.52
C TRP A 795 -35.32 11.53 -0.01
N THR A 796 -36.34 10.72 0.27
CA THR A 796 -36.20 9.28 0.44
C THR A 796 -36.49 8.61 -0.89
N LEU A 797 -35.49 7.93 -1.45
CA LEU A 797 -35.63 7.08 -2.64
C LEU A 797 -36.15 5.68 -2.22
N PRO A 798 -36.82 4.94 -3.14
CA PRO A 798 -37.44 3.65 -2.86
C PRO A 798 -36.47 2.51 -2.49
#